data_AF-A0A847UG02-F1
#
_entry.id   AF-A0A847UG02-F1
#
_cell.length_a   1.000
_cell.length_b   1.000
_cell.length_c   1.000
_cell.angle_alpha   90.00
_cell.angle_beta   90.00
_cell.angle_gamma   90.00
#
_symmetry.space_group_name_H-M   'P 1'
#
loop_
_entity.id
_entity.type
_entity.pdbx_description
1 polymer ?
#
loop_
_entity_poly.entity_id
_entity_poly.type
_entity_poly.pdbx_seq_one_letter_code
_entity_poly.pdbx_strand_id
1 'polypeptide(L)'
;MGSCIICGTSVDGHICDLHEEDVLFEFRGDHPNQLTTNRYYRGSVDGFAEFGVFVDIGDRVTGLLHRSELDQRLDSLDWEPGDTVFVKVKNVRDNGNIDLGWSIRQAEREFRGTLIDDPEFDTARLAEDVAEDESGNGREEPAADADSEPSPDEQAVEATTDTDSSPDDQTAEATSDSEPLGDDQTVEAATTDADAAKVSQADDSERVERSASVVGQGSTATAESDDTSADAESDDAVDHQRDHPVVTVDSLDDHEGDDVRLEGEIVDVRQTSGPTVFELRDETGTVDCAAFVEAGVRAYPDIVEEDIVRLDGDVRRRRGEIQVETETLVALDGDERQTVADRMADALDDRARPAAVDALAEDPTIEALADDLVDAATAIRRAVITDRPVIVRHSATADGYVAGVALERATLPLVADEHRRADAQYHYFDRRPLEGGVYDMQDATKDVTNMLENRERHDEKLPLFVFVAAGGTRESLDGFDLLDVYGAPRVVIDDAVADEAIADSVDTLVSPSLAGASPTTATALAANVAAHVNEHVQDDLVHLPAVSFWDETPASYLDAAAEAGYDEASVTELRDAVALEAYYQSYEDKRELIKDLLFGDDEDDVTGLAGNVAEQFREKLATEVDTATANIEHEEIGGTTVAVLDTDAFTHRYDFPPSTILLDELFRQADSETDALVGVADDTLFVRADETVDVHDLADAIDEAAPEAAVRTRSAREQSIRFLSGERDAVIDATLAVVGERF
;
A
#
# COMPACT_ATOMS: atom_id res chain seq x y z
N MET A 1 -51.15 25.82 -2.37
CA MET A 1 -50.23 26.32 -3.40
C MET A 1 -49.53 27.52 -2.82
N GLY A 2 -48.32 27.31 -2.32
CA GLY A 2 -47.46 28.39 -1.89
C GLY A 2 -46.60 28.87 -3.05
N SER A 3 -45.69 29.78 -2.76
CA SER A 3 -44.69 30.27 -3.71
C SER A 3 -43.32 30.19 -3.07
N CYS A 4 -42.32 29.78 -3.85
CA CYS A 4 -40.94 29.74 -3.40
C CYS A 4 -40.50 31.11 -2.85
N ILE A 5 -39.99 31.14 -1.62
CA ILE A 5 -39.59 32.38 -0.92
C ILE A 5 -38.42 33.11 -1.60
N ILE A 6 -37.66 32.43 -2.46
CA ILE A 6 -36.50 32.99 -3.17
C ILE A 6 -36.87 33.47 -4.59
N CYS A 7 -37.60 32.67 -5.38
CA CYS A 7 -37.88 32.99 -6.78
C CYS A 7 -39.35 33.29 -7.11
N GLY A 8 -40.27 33.15 -6.15
CA GLY A 8 -41.70 33.45 -6.31
C GLY A 8 -42.49 32.48 -7.18
N THR A 9 -41.87 31.38 -7.65
CA THR A 9 -42.54 30.37 -8.48
C THR A 9 -43.53 29.56 -7.65
N SER A 10 -44.70 29.25 -8.20
CA SER A 10 -45.72 28.44 -7.53
C SER A 10 -45.23 27.01 -7.30
N VAL A 11 -45.29 26.57 -6.04
CA VAL A 11 -44.87 25.24 -5.60
C VAL A 11 -45.81 24.70 -4.54
N ASP A 12 -45.74 23.40 -4.31
CA ASP A 12 -46.37 22.76 -3.15
C ASP A 12 -45.43 22.93 -1.95
N GLY A 13 -45.69 23.97 -1.15
CA GLY A 13 -44.85 24.40 -0.02
C GLY A 13 -44.32 25.83 -0.20
N HIS A 14 -43.20 26.14 0.45
CA HIS A 14 -42.58 27.48 0.46
C HIS A 14 -41.20 27.52 -0.22
N ILE A 15 -40.72 26.41 -0.79
CA ILE A 15 -39.43 26.32 -1.49
C ILE A 15 -39.53 25.38 -2.69
N CYS A 16 -38.71 25.60 -3.72
CA CYS A 16 -38.62 24.72 -4.89
C CYS A 16 -37.30 23.95 -4.87
N ASP A 17 -37.23 22.78 -5.51
CA ASP A 17 -36.05 21.90 -5.57
C ASP A 17 -34.74 22.63 -5.92
N LEU A 18 -34.79 23.63 -6.82
CA LEU A 18 -33.62 24.40 -7.23
C LEU A 18 -33.05 25.36 -6.16
N HIS A 19 -33.81 25.63 -5.10
CA HIS A 19 -33.44 26.59 -4.06
C HIS A 19 -33.44 25.97 -2.65
N GLU A 20 -33.62 24.66 -2.51
CA GLU A 20 -33.54 23.99 -1.21
C GLU A 20 -32.15 24.14 -0.59
N GLU A 21 -31.09 24.20 -1.40
CA GLU A 21 -29.72 24.42 -0.92
C GLU A 21 -29.43 25.86 -0.47
N ASP A 22 -30.32 26.82 -0.75
CA ASP A 22 -30.18 28.23 -0.38
C ASP A 22 -30.93 28.60 0.92
N VAL A 23 -31.59 27.64 1.57
CA VAL A 23 -32.43 27.82 2.75
C VAL A 23 -31.91 27.00 3.91
N LEU A 24 -31.99 27.57 5.12
CA LEU A 24 -31.72 26.87 6.36
C LEU A 24 -33.00 26.22 6.88
N PHE A 25 -32.93 24.96 7.31
CA PHE A 25 -34.05 24.24 7.90
C PHE A 25 -33.85 24.05 9.40
N GLU A 26 -34.90 24.31 10.17
CA GLU A 26 -34.98 23.96 11.60
C GLU A 26 -35.81 22.69 11.72
N PHE A 27 -35.21 21.62 12.22
CA PHE A 27 -35.86 20.33 12.33
C PHE A 27 -36.61 20.20 13.67
N ARG A 28 -37.88 19.80 13.62
CA ARG A 28 -38.73 19.59 14.81
C ARG A 28 -39.15 18.13 15.04
N GLY A 29 -38.67 17.21 14.22
CA GLY A 29 -38.95 15.78 14.40
C GLY A 29 -38.14 15.14 15.52
N ASP A 30 -38.51 13.92 15.86
CA ASP A 30 -37.90 13.12 16.94
C ASP A 30 -37.23 11.83 16.46
N HIS A 31 -37.23 11.57 15.14
CA HIS A 31 -36.61 10.38 14.54
C HIS A 31 -35.72 10.70 13.32
N PRO A 32 -34.56 10.02 13.16
CA PRO A 32 -33.65 10.20 12.02
C PRO A 32 -34.30 10.12 10.64
N ASN A 33 -35.20 9.16 10.44
CA ASN A 33 -35.85 8.90 9.14
C ASN A 33 -36.87 9.99 8.73
N GLN A 34 -37.08 11.00 9.57
CA GLN A 34 -37.91 12.16 9.26
C GLN A 34 -37.07 13.32 8.69
N LEU A 35 -35.74 13.23 8.70
CA LEU A 35 -34.87 14.21 8.04
C LEU A 35 -34.93 14.06 6.53
N THR A 36 -34.91 15.20 5.83
CA THR A 36 -34.84 15.22 4.37
C THR A 36 -33.39 15.36 3.93
N THR A 37 -32.90 14.40 3.14
CA THR A 37 -31.54 14.43 2.57
C THR A 37 -31.33 15.64 1.65
N ASN A 38 -30.09 16.11 1.53
CA ASN A 38 -29.65 17.30 0.78
C ASN A 38 -30.10 18.66 1.33
N ARG A 39 -30.75 18.71 2.50
CA ARG A 39 -31.05 19.98 3.19
C ARG A 39 -29.96 20.36 4.19
N TYR A 40 -29.88 21.66 4.46
CA TYR A 40 -29.00 22.23 5.47
C TYR A 40 -29.79 22.46 6.76
N TYR A 41 -29.29 21.92 7.85
CA TYR A 41 -29.92 22.06 9.16
C TYR A 41 -29.00 22.78 10.14
N ARG A 42 -29.65 23.44 11.11
CA ARG A 42 -28.99 23.96 12.30
C ARG A 42 -28.84 22.83 13.32
N GLY A 43 -27.65 22.68 13.89
CA GLY A 43 -27.40 21.75 14.98
C GLY A 43 -26.44 22.31 16.04
N SER A 44 -26.23 21.54 17.10
CA SER A 44 -25.24 21.81 18.14
C SER A 44 -24.23 20.68 18.25
N VAL A 45 -22.96 21.01 18.46
CA VAL A 45 -21.91 20.01 18.67
C VAL A 45 -22.16 19.25 19.98
N ASP A 46 -22.32 17.93 19.91
CA ASP A 46 -22.48 17.06 21.09
C ASP A 46 -21.13 16.55 21.59
N GLY A 47 -20.23 16.18 20.67
CA GLY A 47 -18.90 15.69 21.04
C GLY A 47 -17.98 15.39 19.87
N PHE A 48 -16.71 15.12 20.18
CA PHE A 48 -15.64 14.86 19.22
C PHE A 48 -15.14 13.42 19.34
N ALA A 49 -14.81 12.83 18.20
CA ALA A 49 -14.10 11.56 18.09
C ALA A 49 -12.97 11.68 17.05
N GLU A 50 -12.01 10.75 17.07
CA GLU A 50 -10.85 10.76 16.15
C GLU A 50 -11.24 10.72 14.66
N PHE A 51 -12.44 10.25 14.35
CA PHE A 51 -12.97 10.12 13.00
C PHE A 51 -13.99 11.20 12.60
N GLY A 52 -14.41 12.08 13.52
CA GLY A 52 -15.42 13.10 13.20
C GLY A 52 -16.08 13.77 14.40
N VAL A 53 -17.04 14.64 14.11
CA VAL A 53 -17.79 15.43 15.10
C VAL A 53 -19.24 14.97 15.13
N PHE A 54 -19.79 14.72 16.33
CA PHE A 54 -21.20 14.44 16.52
C PHE A 54 -21.98 15.74 16.67
N VAL A 55 -23.04 15.89 15.86
CA VAL A 55 -23.87 17.09 15.83
C VAL A 55 -25.33 16.71 16.05
N ASP A 56 -25.94 17.29 17.08
CA ASP A 56 -27.36 17.17 17.37
C ASP A 56 -28.17 18.15 16.52
N ILE A 57 -29.06 17.63 15.68
CA ILE A 57 -29.91 18.41 14.75
C ILE A 57 -31.33 18.61 15.30
N GLY A 58 -31.70 17.84 16.33
CA GLY A 58 -32.96 17.96 17.06
C GLY A 58 -32.90 17.21 18.39
N ASP A 59 -33.98 17.23 19.18
CA ASP A 59 -34.01 16.77 20.58
C ASP A 59 -33.50 15.32 20.82
N ARG A 60 -33.47 14.47 19.78
CA ARG A 60 -32.98 13.07 19.82
C ARG A 60 -32.31 12.60 18.54
N VAL A 61 -31.85 13.51 17.70
CA VAL A 61 -31.36 13.18 16.36
C VAL A 61 -29.93 13.68 16.19
N THR A 62 -28.98 12.77 16.36
CA THR A 62 -27.55 13.04 16.27
C THR A 62 -26.99 12.46 14.96
N GLY A 63 -26.26 13.28 14.22
CA GLY A 63 -25.52 12.85 13.03
C GLY A 63 -24.02 12.95 13.22
N LEU A 64 -23.28 12.21 12.39
CA LEU A 64 -21.82 12.21 12.38
C LEU A 64 -21.31 13.00 11.18
N LEU A 65 -20.52 14.04 11.45
CA LEU A 65 -19.74 14.76 10.46
C LEU A 65 -18.34 14.17 10.41
N HIS A 66 -18.07 13.37 9.38
CA HIS A 66 -16.78 12.67 9.26
C HIS A 66 -15.64 13.64 8.95
N ARG A 67 -14.42 13.35 9.41
CA ARG A 67 -13.23 14.21 9.19
C ARG A 67 -12.94 14.51 7.72
N SER A 68 -13.25 13.58 6.82
CA SER A 68 -13.09 13.74 5.37
C SER A 68 -14.09 14.69 4.73
N GLU A 69 -15.14 15.05 5.47
CA GLU A 69 -16.16 16.00 5.05
C GLU A 69 -15.85 17.42 5.53
N LEU A 70 -14.92 17.59 6.48
CA LEU A 70 -14.48 18.89 6.93
C LEU A 70 -13.58 19.55 5.89
N ASP A 71 -13.80 20.85 5.65
CA ASP A 71 -12.94 21.66 4.77
C ASP A 71 -11.61 22.06 5.45
N GLN A 72 -11.37 21.59 6.68
CA GLN A 72 -10.16 21.82 7.47
C GLN A 72 -9.88 20.65 8.42
N ARG A 73 -8.65 20.55 8.94
CA ARG A 73 -8.26 19.49 9.89
C ARG A 73 -9.08 19.59 11.18
N LEU A 74 -9.46 18.43 11.72
CA LEU A 74 -10.26 18.32 12.95
C LEU A 74 -9.58 19.00 14.15
N ASP A 75 -8.25 18.91 14.25
CA ASP A 75 -7.44 19.52 15.32
C ASP A 75 -7.32 21.06 15.21
N SER A 76 -7.75 21.62 14.08
CA SER A 76 -7.75 23.07 13.80
C SER A 76 -9.16 23.66 13.81
N LEU A 77 -10.15 22.89 14.24
CA LEU A 77 -11.54 23.32 14.33
C LEU A 77 -11.75 24.06 15.67
N ASP A 78 -12.10 25.35 15.61
CA ASP A 78 -12.36 26.17 16.80
C ASP A 78 -13.77 25.91 17.40
N TRP A 79 -14.22 24.65 17.42
CA TRP A 79 -15.56 24.27 17.92
C TRP A 79 -15.45 23.64 19.31
N GLU A 80 -16.36 24.04 20.20
CA GLU A 80 -16.53 23.46 21.53
C GLU A 80 -17.88 22.71 21.62
N PRO A 81 -18.02 21.69 22.49
CA PRO A 81 -19.31 21.06 22.74
C PRO A 81 -20.35 22.10 23.18
N GLY A 82 -21.49 22.15 22.48
CA GLY A 82 -22.56 23.13 22.64
C GLY A 82 -22.57 24.25 21.59
N ASP A 83 -21.54 24.36 20.75
CA ASP A 83 -21.51 25.36 19.68
C ASP A 83 -22.55 25.10 18.60
N THR A 84 -23.16 26.18 18.11
CA THR A 84 -24.13 26.11 17.01
C THR A 84 -23.39 26.01 15.67
N VAL A 85 -23.66 24.94 14.93
CA VAL A 85 -23.05 24.66 13.63
C VAL A 85 -24.13 24.39 12.57
N PHE A 86 -23.75 24.55 11.31
CA PHE A 86 -24.63 24.29 10.18
C PHE A 86 -24.08 23.12 9.36
N VAL A 87 -24.93 22.13 9.10
CA VAL A 87 -24.53 20.85 8.50
C VAL A 87 -25.51 20.43 7.41
N LYS A 88 -25.01 19.78 6.36
CA LYS A 88 -25.84 19.20 5.29
C LYS A 88 -26.12 17.74 5.61
N VAL A 89 -27.38 17.32 5.60
CA VAL A 89 -27.70 15.88 5.73
C VAL A 89 -27.44 15.21 4.38
N LYS A 90 -26.42 14.36 4.29
CA LYS A 90 -26.10 13.63 3.05
C LYS A 90 -26.96 12.38 2.89
N ASN A 91 -27.05 11.60 3.97
CA ASN A 91 -27.76 10.33 3.95
C ASN A 91 -28.30 9.98 5.33
N VAL A 92 -29.46 9.32 5.35
CA VAL A 92 -30.02 8.70 6.56
C VAL A 92 -30.09 7.20 6.29
N ARG A 93 -29.30 6.43 7.03
CA ARG A 93 -29.19 4.97 6.84
C ARG A 93 -30.36 4.26 7.53
N ASP A 94 -30.70 3.07 7.04
CA ASP A 94 -31.79 2.24 7.58
C ASP A 94 -31.59 1.80 9.04
N ASN A 95 -30.35 1.87 9.54
CA ASN A 95 -29.99 1.60 10.92
C ASN A 95 -30.15 2.81 11.87
N GLY A 96 -30.59 3.97 11.36
CA GLY A 96 -30.80 5.19 12.11
C GLY A 96 -29.58 6.12 12.21
N ASN A 97 -28.45 5.76 11.60
CA ASN A 97 -27.27 6.63 11.55
C ASN A 97 -27.42 7.69 10.45
N ILE A 98 -26.97 8.91 10.74
CA ILE A 98 -27.04 10.05 9.83
C ILE A 98 -25.64 10.49 9.46
N ASP A 99 -25.37 10.52 8.15
CA ASP A 99 -24.11 11.00 7.60
C ASP A 99 -24.26 12.50 7.28
N LEU A 100 -23.43 13.33 7.92
CA LEU A 100 -23.42 14.77 7.76
C LEU A 100 -22.25 15.21 6.88
N GLY A 101 -22.52 16.22 6.05
CA GLY A 101 -21.52 16.93 5.25
C GLY A 101 -21.31 18.34 5.77
N TRP A 102 -20.10 18.87 5.54
CA TRP A 102 -19.78 20.25 5.90
C TRP A 102 -20.64 21.24 5.11
N SER A 103 -21.09 22.29 5.81
CA SER A 103 -21.70 23.44 5.17
C SER A 103 -20.64 24.50 4.92
N ILE A 104 -20.52 24.95 3.68
CA ILE A 104 -19.69 26.11 3.30
C ILE A 104 -20.22 27.38 3.97
N ARG A 105 -21.50 27.39 4.39
CA ARG A 105 -22.15 28.49 5.11
C ARG A 105 -22.24 28.17 6.58
N GLN A 106 -21.57 28.95 7.42
CA GLN A 106 -21.50 28.75 8.87
C GLN A 106 -22.18 29.87 9.68
N ALA A 107 -22.92 30.76 9.02
CA ALA A 107 -23.78 31.74 9.70
C ALA A 107 -25.19 31.80 9.09
N GLU A 108 -26.22 31.95 9.92
CA GLU A 108 -27.63 32.02 9.48
C GLU A 108 -27.87 33.12 8.41
N ARG A 109 -27.17 34.25 8.53
CA ARG A 109 -27.22 35.37 7.56
C ARG A 109 -26.75 35.03 6.14
N GLU A 110 -26.06 33.89 5.97
CA GLU A 110 -25.55 33.43 4.68
C GLU A 110 -26.60 32.60 3.92
N PHE A 111 -27.66 32.17 4.61
CA PHE A 111 -28.84 31.56 4.02
C PHE A 111 -29.86 32.63 3.61
N ARG A 112 -30.59 32.37 2.52
CA ARG A 112 -31.55 33.32 1.94
C ARG A 112 -32.95 33.23 2.54
N GLY A 113 -33.12 32.36 3.54
CA GLY A 113 -34.34 32.19 4.33
C GLY A 113 -34.19 31.03 5.31
N THR A 114 -35.09 30.99 6.30
CA THR A 114 -35.19 29.91 7.29
C THR A 114 -36.60 29.30 7.21
N LEU A 115 -36.68 27.97 7.15
CA LEU A 115 -37.94 27.21 7.15
C LEU A 115 -37.93 26.16 8.27
N ILE A 116 -39.11 25.82 8.77
CA ILE A 116 -39.30 24.73 9.73
C ILE A 116 -39.61 23.46 8.94
N ASP A 117 -38.81 22.43 9.20
CA ASP A 117 -39.01 21.07 8.69
C ASP A 117 -39.57 20.21 9.82
N ASP A 118 -40.88 20.06 9.82
CA ASP A 118 -41.62 19.37 10.86
C ASP A 118 -42.42 18.22 10.22
N PRO A 119 -42.21 16.97 10.66
CA PRO A 119 -42.83 15.78 10.07
C PRO A 119 -44.36 15.72 10.24
N GLU A 120 -44.96 16.58 11.07
CA GLU A 120 -46.42 16.72 11.15
C GLU A 120 -47.01 17.41 9.90
N PHE A 121 -46.17 18.06 9.07
CA PHE A 121 -46.58 18.72 7.84
C PHE A 121 -45.95 18.08 6.60
N ASP A 122 -46.73 17.94 5.52
CA ASP A 122 -46.24 17.38 4.25
C ASP A 122 -45.17 18.24 3.55
N THR A 123 -44.99 19.51 3.96
CA THR A 123 -44.04 20.46 3.35
C THR A 123 -43.50 21.44 4.38
N ALA A 124 -42.22 21.81 4.29
CA ALA A 124 -41.59 22.81 5.15
C ALA A 124 -42.31 24.17 5.13
N ARG A 125 -42.42 24.80 6.31
CA ARG A 125 -43.24 26.00 6.56
C ARG A 125 -42.41 27.18 7.05
N LEU A 126 -42.93 28.39 6.89
CA LEU A 126 -42.35 29.57 7.54
C LEU A 126 -42.62 29.50 9.05
N ALA A 127 -41.68 29.98 9.86
CA ALA A 127 -41.81 29.95 11.32
C ALA A 127 -43.07 30.69 11.84
N GLU A 128 -43.51 31.71 11.11
CA GLU A 128 -44.75 32.46 11.37
C GLU A 128 -46.04 31.66 11.09
N ASP A 129 -46.03 30.73 10.12
CA ASP A 129 -47.18 29.88 9.81
C ASP A 129 -47.40 28.79 10.88
N VAL A 130 -46.31 28.30 11.49
CA VAL A 130 -46.37 27.26 12.54
C VAL A 130 -46.85 27.83 13.89
N ALA A 131 -46.51 29.09 14.19
CA ALA A 131 -46.95 29.78 15.40
C ALA A 131 -48.45 30.13 15.41
N GLU A 132 -49.07 30.34 14.25
CA GLU A 132 -50.52 30.55 14.12
C GLU A 132 -51.32 29.26 14.38
N ASP A 133 -50.79 28.09 13.99
CA ASP A 133 -51.42 26.78 14.21
C ASP A 133 -51.30 26.30 15.68
N GLU A 134 -50.19 26.60 16.37
CA GLU A 134 -50.01 26.30 17.81
C GLU A 134 -50.79 27.26 18.74
N SER A 135 -51.10 28.48 18.29
CA SER A 135 -51.90 29.46 19.05
C SER A 135 -53.40 29.10 19.17
N GLY A 136 -53.82 27.97 18.59
CA GLY A 136 -55.18 27.42 18.70
C GLY A 136 -55.51 26.70 20.02
N ASN A 137 -54.52 26.43 20.90
CA ASN A 137 -54.75 25.73 22.16
C ASN A 137 -54.11 26.46 23.35
N GLY A 138 -54.90 27.31 23.99
CA GLY A 138 -54.41 28.27 24.98
C GLY A 138 -53.83 27.67 26.26
N ARG A 139 -52.79 28.35 26.76
CA ARG A 139 -52.49 28.60 28.18
C ARG A 139 -51.56 29.82 28.30
N GLU A 140 -52.09 30.89 28.90
CA GLU A 140 -51.39 32.07 29.46
C GLU A 140 -50.31 31.61 30.49
N GLU A 141 -49.19 32.28 30.82
CA GLU A 141 -48.63 33.66 30.80
C GLU A 141 -47.16 33.53 31.35
N PRO A 142 -46.33 34.59 31.64
CA PRO A 142 -46.38 36.02 31.31
C PRO A 142 -45.06 36.62 30.77
N ALA A 143 -45.16 37.89 30.38
CA ALA A 143 -44.15 38.78 29.82
C ALA A 143 -43.02 39.23 30.78
N ALA A 144 -41.86 39.56 30.19
CA ALA A 144 -40.91 40.54 30.71
C ALA A 144 -40.26 41.31 29.54
N ASP A 145 -40.30 42.64 29.65
CA ASP A 145 -40.03 43.65 28.63
C ASP A 145 -38.61 43.65 28.04
N ALA A 146 -38.51 43.86 26.72
CA ALA A 146 -37.35 44.43 26.05
C ALA A 146 -37.81 45.64 25.22
N ASP A 147 -37.36 46.82 25.63
CA ASP A 147 -37.59 48.09 24.95
C ASP A 147 -36.43 48.38 23.99
N SER A 148 -36.81 48.80 22.77
CA SER A 148 -36.10 49.71 21.85
C SER A 148 -35.03 49.18 20.88
N GLU A 149 -35.42 49.18 19.59
CA GLU A 149 -34.59 49.26 18.37
C GLU A 149 -33.97 50.68 18.14
N PRO A 150 -33.37 51.06 16.97
CA PRO A 150 -32.05 50.66 16.45
C PRO A 150 -31.20 51.85 15.88
N SER A 151 -29.96 51.53 15.44
CA SER A 151 -29.15 52.16 14.35
C SER A 151 -28.52 53.56 14.56
N PRO A 152 -27.56 54.00 13.71
CA PRO A 152 -26.43 53.32 13.03
C PRO A 152 -25.12 54.18 13.01
N ASP A 153 -24.12 53.67 12.28
CA ASP A 153 -23.15 54.40 11.43
C ASP A 153 -21.65 54.54 11.83
N GLU A 154 -20.86 54.04 10.87
CA GLU A 154 -19.68 54.68 10.24
C GLU A 154 -18.23 54.37 10.67
N GLN A 155 -17.57 53.70 9.71
CA GLN A 155 -16.29 54.05 9.07
C GLN A 155 -14.96 53.60 9.70
N ALA A 156 -14.43 52.53 9.08
CA ALA A 156 -13.20 52.50 8.27
C ALA A 156 -12.02 53.41 8.64
N VAL A 157 -10.86 52.79 8.84
CA VAL A 157 -9.55 53.24 8.30
C VAL A 157 -8.57 52.07 8.21
N GLU A 158 -7.99 51.90 7.03
CA GLU A 158 -6.83 51.06 6.70
C GLU A 158 -5.53 51.64 7.27
N ALA A 159 -4.50 50.80 7.49
CA ALA A 159 -3.12 50.95 6.98
C ALA A 159 -2.12 49.97 7.62
N THR A 160 -1.66 49.02 6.82
CA THR A 160 -0.25 48.65 6.48
C THR A 160 0.90 48.73 7.50
N THR A 161 1.58 47.58 7.62
CA THR A 161 3.04 47.29 7.53
C THR A 161 4.05 47.75 8.60
N ASP A 162 4.88 46.75 8.96
CA ASP A 162 6.33 46.76 9.21
C ASP A 162 6.90 46.91 10.65
N THR A 163 7.44 45.77 11.11
CA THR A 163 8.87 45.56 11.44
C THR A 163 9.39 45.81 12.86
N ASP A 164 10.10 44.77 13.33
CA ASP A 164 11.19 44.68 14.31
C ASP A 164 10.96 45.05 15.78
N SER A 165 11.14 44.05 16.65
CA SER A 165 12.28 43.97 17.60
C SER A 165 11.89 43.21 18.88
N SER A 166 12.56 42.08 19.11
CA SER A 166 12.89 41.58 20.47
C SER A 166 13.85 42.60 21.17
N PRO A 167 14.11 42.61 22.50
CA PRO A 167 14.30 41.41 23.34
C PRO A 167 13.94 41.56 24.84
N ASP A 168 14.36 40.54 25.61
CA ASP A 168 14.63 40.52 27.06
C ASP A 168 13.40 40.38 27.99
N ASP A 169 13.40 39.61 29.08
CA ASP A 169 14.38 38.73 29.73
C ASP A 169 13.66 38.13 30.97
N GLN A 170 14.25 37.05 31.51
CA GLN A 170 14.15 36.57 32.90
C GLN A 170 12.97 35.70 33.38
N THR A 171 13.37 34.44 33.68
CA THR A 171 13.23 33.76 35.00
C THR A 171 11.83 33.34 35.47
N ALA A 172 11.62 32.26 36.22
CA ALA A 172 12.39 31.11 36.66
C ALA A 172 11.42 30.18 37.43
N GLU A 173 11.91 28.99 37.78
CA GLU A 173 11.42 28.04 38.80
C GLU A 173 10.16 27.23 38.41
N ALA A 174 10.29 25.94 38.05
CA ALA A 174 10.70 24.77 38.84
C ALA A 174 9.79 24.50 40.05
N THR A 175 8.96 23.44 39.97
CA THR A 175 8.74 22.48 41.07
C THR A 175 8.32 21.13 40.51
N SER A 176 8.86 20.09 41.15
CA SER A 176 8.72 18.67 40.92
C SER A 176 7.50 18.05 41.61
N ASP A 177 7.23 16.78 41.24
CA ASP A 177 6.73 15.63 42.02
C ASP A 177 5.61 14.92 41.25
N SER A 178 5.85 13.80 40.56
CA SER A 178 6.08 12.43 41.09
C SER A 178 4.88 11.86 41.87
N GLU A 179 3.99 11.16 41.14
CA GLU A 179 3.23 9.90 41.44
C GLU A 179 2.58 9.67 42.84
N PRO A 180 1.78 8.60 43.16
CA PRO A 180 1.34 7.43 42.38
C PRO A 180 -0.14 6.95 42.57
N LEU A 181 -0.51 5.94 41.76
CA LEU A 181 -1.34 4.73 42.01
C LEU A 181 -2.80 4.80 42.50
N GLY A 182 -3.66 4.04 41.80
CA GLY A 182 -4.98 3.59 42.25
C GLY A 182 -5.57 2.48 41.36
N ASP A 183 -5.28 1.24 41.75
CA ASP A 183 -5.66 -0.07 41.18
C ASP A 183 -7.17 -0.41 41.27
N ASP A 184 -7.58 -1.36 40.41
CA ASP A 184 -8.57 -2.44 40.61
C ASP A 184 -9.63 -2.55 39.49
N GLN A 185 -9.49 -3.56 38.62
CA GLN A 185 -10.36 -4.75 38.69
C GLN A 185 -9.96 -5.87 37.71
N THR A 186 -9.71 -7.01 38.34
CA THR A 186 -9.58 -8.38 37.83
C THR A 186 -10.84 -8.93 37.16
N VAL A 187 -10.71 -9.77 36.13
CA VAL A 187 -11.59 -10.93 35.91
C VAL A 187 -10.81 -12.13 35.37
N GLU A 188 -11.14 -13.29 35.93
CA GLU A 188 -10.41 -14.57 35.94
C GLU A 188 -10.43 -15.37 34.63
N ALA A 189 -9.36 -16.15 34.47
CA ALA A 189 -9.21 -17.26 33.53
C ALA A 189 -10.08 -18.47 33.91
N ALA A 190 -10.58 -19.17 32.88
CA ALA A 190 -11.11 -20.53 33.00
C ALA A 190 -10.23 -21.51 32.22
N THR A 191 -9.65 -22.45 32.95
CA THR A 191 -8.87 -23.59 32.47
C THR A 191 -9.77 -24.73 32.00
N THR A 192 -9.40 -25.41 30.91
CA THR A 192 -9.64 -26.85 30.74
C THR A 192 -8.48 -27.51 29.99
N ASP A 193 -7.94 -28.55 30.60
CA ASP A 193 -6.86 -29.45 30.18
C ASP A 193 -7.27 -30.47 29.10
N ALA A 194 -6.23 -31.04 28.46
CA ALA A 194 -6.11 -32.29 27.68
C ALA A 194 -6.63 -32.27 26.22
N ASP A 195 -5.89 -32.75 25.21
CA ASP A 195 -5.20 -34.04 25.19
C ASP A 195 -3.99 -34.06 24.24
N ALA A 196 -3.04 -34.94 24.55
CA ALA A 196 -1.81 -35.13 23.81
C ALA A 196 -1.96 -36.15 22.67
N ALA A 197 -1.33 -35.89 21.53
CA ALA A 197 -1.03 -36.93 20.53
C ALA A 197 0.33 -36.68 19.85
N LYS A 198 1.31 -37.50 20.25
CA LYS A 198 2.56 -37.78 19.52
C LYS A 198 2.27 -38.62 18.28
N VAL A 199 2.78 -38.24 17.09
CA VAL A 199 3.20 -39.16 15.99
C VAL A 199 4.19 -38.38 15.09
N SER A 200 5.50 -38.44 15.37
CA SER A 200 6.56 -39.20 14.68
C SER A 200 7.05 -38.62 13.34
N GLN A 201 8.33 -38.26 13.35
CA GLN A 201 9.23 -38.09 12.22
C GLN A 201 9.19 -39.29 11.25
N ALA A 202 9.25 -39.00 9.97
CA ALA A 202 9.89 -39.84 8.97
C ALA A 202 10.46 -38.94 7.87
N ASP A 203 11.79 -38.99 7.73
CA ASP A 203 12.53 -38.57 6.55
C ASP A 203 11.94 -39.20 5.27
N ASP A 204 11.91 -38.44 4.17
CA ASP A 204 12.55 -38.93 2.95
C ASP A 204 12.95 -37.76 2.04
N SER A 205 14.24 -37.76 1.71
CA SER A 205 14.82 -36.95 0.66
C SER A 205 14.46 -37.60 -0.69
N GLU A 206 14.14 -36.83 -1.72
CA GLU A 206 14.71 -37.06 -3.06
C GLU A 206 14.38 -35.92 -4.03
N ARG A 207 15.43 -35.12 -4.24
CA ARG A 207 15.70 -34.21 -5.36
C ARG A 207 15.66 -34.98 -6.68
N VAL A 208 14.88 -34.51 -7.68
CA VAL A 208 15.15 -34.83 -9.09
C VAL A 208 15.01 -33.59 -9.95
N GLU A 209 16.18 -33.15 -10.41
CA GLU A 209 16.43 -32.13 -11.43
C GLU A 209 15.83 -32.53 -12.79
N ARG A 210 15.22 -31.58 -13.51
CA ARG A 210 14.85 -31.75 -14.92
C ARG A 210 15.76 -30.92 -15.80
N SER A 211 16.70 -31.59 -16.47
CA SER A 211 17.45 -31.05 -17.60
C SER A 211 16.81 -31.43 -18.93
N ALA A 212 16.87 -30.50 -19.88
CA ALA A 212 16.39 -30.58 -21.25
C ALA A 212 17.11 -31.62 -22.14
N SER A 213 16.42 -32.13 -23.18
CA SER A 213 16.93 -32.19 -24.57
C SER A 213 15.98 -32.89 -25.58
N VAL A 214 15.54 -32.11 -26.58
CA VAL A 214 15.76 -32.25 -28.04
C VAL A 214 15.62 -33.64 -28.75
N VAL A 215 14.59 -33.72 -29.61
CA VAL A 215 14.46 -34.31 -30.97
C VAL A 215 14.60 -35.83 -31.21
N GLY A 216 13.56 -36.42 -31.81
CA GLY A 216 13.65 -37.68 -32.56
C GLY A 216 12.37 -38.08 -33.32
N GLN A 217 12.39 -37.94 -34.64
CA GLN A 217 11.35 -38.37 -35.59
C GLN A 217 11.12 -39.90 -35.61
N GLY A 218 9.90 -40.33 -35.95
CA GLY A 218 9.72 -41.34 -37.02
C GLY A 218 8.82 -42.57 -36.77
N SER A 219 7.78 -42.64 -37.61
CA SER A 219 7.20 -43.84 -38.28
C SER A 219 6.34 -44.87 -37.52
N THR A 220 5.05 -44.82 -37.86
CA THR A 220 4.21 -45.88 -38.46
C THR A 220 4.50 -47.36 -38.15
N ALA A 221 3.49 -48.05 -37.61
CA ALA A 221 3.17 -49.42 -37.98
C ALA A 221 1.67 -49.72 -37.82
N THR A 222 1.02 -49.92 -38.96
CA THR A 222 -0.31 -50.50 -39.16
C THR A 222 -0.28 -51.99 -38.84
N ALA A 223 -1.31 -52.51 -38.16
CA ALA A 223 -1.59 -53.95 -38.13
C ALA A 223 -3.11 -54.18 -38.07
N GLU A 224 -3.65 -54.60 -39.22
CA GLU A 224 -4.99 -55.18 -39.35
C GLU A 224 -5.02 -56.56 -38.69
N SER A 225 -6.09 -56.83 -37.93
CA SER A 225 -6.58 -58.19 -37.72
C SER A 225 -8.10 -58.16 -37.59
N ASP A 226 -8.78 -58.61 -38.65
CA ASP A 226 -10.15 -59.11 -38.64
C ASP A 226 -10.16 -60.47 -37.95
N ASP A 227 -11.01 -60.67 -36.93
CA ASP A 227 -11.72 -61.95 -36.78
C ASP A 227 -13.01 -61.81 -35.96
N THR A 228 -14.01 -62.56 -36.41
CA THR A 228 -15.44 -62.39 -36.14
C THR A 228 -15.91 -63.21 -34.93
N SER A 229 -16.74 -62.64 -34.03
CA SER A 229 -17.72 -63.46 -33.28
C SER A 229 -18.91 -62.66 -32.70
N ALA A 230 -20.08 -62.99 -33.25
CA ALA A 230 -21.46 -62.99 -32.77
C ALA A 230 -21.85 -62.40 -31.39
N ASP A 231 -22.75 -61.41 -31.47
CA ASP A 231 -23.99 -61.19 -30.71
C ASP A 231 -24.10 -61.75 -29.27
N ALA A 232 -24.02 -60.82 -28.32
CA ALA A 232 -24.83 -60.85 -27.10
C ALA A 232 -25.26 -59.41 -26.77
N GLU A 233 -26.55 -59.14 -26.91
CA GLU A 233 -27.18 -57.88 -26.52
C GLU A 233 -27.02 -57.64 -25.01
N SER A 234 -26.28 -56.60 -24.66
CA SER A 234 -26.40 -55.88 -23.40
C SER A 234 -26.41 -54.39 -23.72
N ASP A 235 -27.49 -53.71 -23.32
CA ASP A 235 -27.60 -52.25 -23.25
C ASP A 235 -26.39 -51.69 -22.49
N ASP A 236 -25.42 -51.15 -23.23
CA ASP A 236 -24.50 -50.15 -22.73
C ASP A 236 -24.47 -49.04 -23.78
N ALA A 237 -24.94 -47.86 -23.37
CA ALA A 237 -24.87 -46.66 -24.18
C ALA A 237 -23.39 -46.35 -24.42
N VAL A 238 -22.94 -46.58 -25.64
CA VAL A 238 -21.62 -46.19 -26.12
C VAL A 238 -21.65 -44.66 -26.21
N ASP A 239 -21.09 -44.00 -25.20
CA ASP A 239 -20.82 -42.57 -25.25
C ASP A 239 -19.75 -42.34 -26.32
N HIS A 240 -20.19 -41.95 -27.51
CA HIS A 240 -19.29 -41.48 -28.55
C HIS A 240 -18.78 -40.11 -28.10
N GLN A 241 -17.66 -40.08 -27.37
CA GLN A 241 -16.80 -38.90 -27.32
C GLN A 241 -16.45 -38.54 -28.77
N ARG A 242 -17.19 -37.59 -29.33
CA ARG A 242 -16.83 -36.95 -30.58
C ARG A 242 -15.54 -36.20 -30.27
N ASP A 243 -14.45 -36.55 -30.97
CA ASP A 243 -13.23 -35.75 -30.95
C ASP A 243 -13.52 -34.45 -31.70
N HIS A 244 -14.01 -33.46 -30.96
CA HIS A 244 -14.06 -32.08 -31.44
C HIS A 244 -12.64 -31.50 -31.42
N PRO A 245 -12.25 -30.70 -32.43
CA PRO A 245 -10.98 -30.01 -32.39
C PRO A 245 -10.94 -29.06 -31.20
N VAL A 246 -9.89 -29.15 -30.39
CA VAL A 246 -9.60 -28.15 -29.35
C VAL A 246 -9.12 -26.88 -30.05
N VAL A 247 -9.79 -25.77 -29.79
CA VAL A 247 -9.50 -24.46 -30.37
C VAL A 247 -9.40 -23.41 -29.27
N THR A 248 -8.86 -22.24 -29.61
CA THR A 248 -8.80 -21.06 -28.73
C THR A 248 -9.86 -20.04 -29.09
N VAL A 249 -10.24 -19.18 -28.16
CA VAL A 249 -11.28 -18.15 -28.31
C VAL A 249 -10.97 -17.21 -29.47
N ASP A 250 -9.72 -16.77 -29.63
CA ASP A 250 -9.29 -15.89 -30.73
C ASP A 250 -9.43 -16.51 -32.13
N SER A 251 -9.47 -17.83 -32.22
CA SER A 251 -9.60 -18.59 -33.48
C SER A 251 -11.04 -18.90 -33.87
N LEU A 252 -12.02 -18.61 -33.01
CA LEU A 252 -13.42 -18.98 -33.23
C LEU A 252 -14.03 -18.37 -34.50
N ASP A 253 -13.56 -17.20 -34.95
CA ASP A 253 -13.98 -16.58 -36.21
C ASP A 253 -13.74 -17.48 -37.44
N ASP A 254 -12.70 -18.31 -37.40
CA ASP A 254 -12.36 -19.23 -38.48
C ASP A 254 -13.18 -20.54 -38.44
N HIS A 255 -13.93 -20.75 -37.34
CA HIS A 255 -14.70 -21.97 -37.06
C HIS A 255 -16.22 -21.74 -37.06
N GLU A 256 -16.71 -20.63 -37.65
CA GLU A 256 -18.15 -20.32 -37.68
C GLU A 256 -18.97 -21.46 -38.34
N GLY A 257 -19.83 -22.09 -37.55
CA GLY A 257 -20.70 -23.20 -37.98
C GLY A 257 -20.12 -24.60 -37.79
N ASP A 258 -18.91 -24.73 -37.22
CA ASP A 258 -18.29 -26.00 -36.85
C ASP A 258 -18.51 -26.31 -35.36
N ASP A 259 -18.50 -27.61 -35.02
CA ASP A 259 -18.47 -28.07 -33.63
C ASP A 259 -17.02 -28.05 -33.09
N VAL A 260 -16.79 -27.36 -31.97
CA VAL A 260 -15.46 -27.18 -31.37
C VAL A 260 -15.42 -27.56 -29.90
N ARG A 261 -14.20 -27.78 -29.38
CA ARG A 261 -13.91 -27.93 -27.95
C ARG A 261 -13.14 -26.72 -27.44
N LEU A 262 -13.60 -26.15 -26.34
CA LEU A 262 -12.94 -25.09 -25.59
C LEU A 262 -12.57 -25.61 -24.20
N GLU A 263 -11.42 -25.18 -23.70
CA GLU A 263 -10.98 -25.43 -22.33
C GLU A 263 -10.58 -24.10 -21.71
N GLY A 264 -11.10 -23.77 -20.54
CA GLY A 264 -10.88 -22.48 -19.91
C GLY A 264 -11.61 -22.34 -18.58
N GLU A 265 -11.53 -21.16 -17.99
CA GLU A 265 -12.16 -20.80 -16.72
C GLU A 265 -13.51 -20.10 -16.95
N ILE A 266 -14.51 -20.42 -16.15
CA ILE A 266 -15.77 -19.67 -16.14
C ILE A 266 -15.60 -18.39 -15.33
N VAL A 267 -15.73 -17.23 -15.99
CA VAL A 267 -15.56 -15.92 -15.34
C VAL A 267 -16.88 -15.23 -14.96
N ASP A 268 -18.01 -15.64 -15.55
CA ASP A 268 -19.34 -15.15 -15.19
C ASP A 268 -20.42 -16.19 -15.60
N VAL A 269 -21.49 -16.30 -14.80
CA VAL A 269 -22.65 -17.15 -15.09
C VAL A 269 -23.95 -16.36 -15.01
N ARG A 270 -24.54 -16.07 -16.17
CA ARG A 270 -25.79 -15.29 -16.27
C ARG A 270 -26.97 -16.17 -16.64
N GLN A 271 -27.96 -16.24 -15.74
CA GLN A 271 -29.26 -16.83 -16.07
C GLN A 271 -30.13 -15.82 -16.84
N THR A 272 -30.48 -16.15 -18.08
CA THR A 272 -31.46 -15.35 -18.85
C THR A 272 -32.86 -15.96 -18.79
N SER A 273 -33.85 -15.28 -19.39
CA SER A 273 -35.20 -15.82 -19.59
C SER A 273 -35.26 -17.00 -20.57
N GLY A 274 -34.16 -17.30 -21.26
CA GLY A 274 -33.97 -18.45 -22.14
C GLY A 274 -32.80 -19.32 -21.66
N PRO A 275 -31.66 -19.33 -22.37
CA PRO A 275 -30.48 -20.12 -21.98
C PRO A 275 -29.75 -19.56 -20.75
N THR A 276 -28.97 -20.40 -20.11
CA THR A 276 -27.89 -19.98 -19.21
C THR A 276 -26.69 -19.59 -20.08
N VAL A 277 -26.11 -18.42 -19.84
CA VAL A 277 -24.90 -17.96 -20.53
C VAL A 277 -23.73 -18.07 -19.57
N PHE A 278 -22.71 -18.81 -19.98
CA PHE A 278 -21.43 -18.94 -19.30
C PHE A 278 -20.42 -18.10 -20.08
N GLU A 279 -19.76 -17.15 -19.42
CA GLU A 279 -18.62 -16.48 -20.02
C GLU A 279 -17.37 -17.31 -19.73
N LEU A 280 -16.80 -17.92 -20.78
CA LEU A 280 -15.61 -18.74 -20.70
C LEU A 280 -14.40 -17.92 -21.12
N ARG A 281 -13.35 -17.94 -20.29
CA ARG A 281 -12.05 -17.34 -20.58
C ARG A 281 -11.01 -18.43 -20.82
N ASP A 282 -10.31 -18.38 -21.94
CA ASP A 282 -9.11 -19.18 -22.17
C ASP A 282 -7.85 -18.30 -22.17
N GLU A 283 -6.72 -18.84 -22.61
CA GLU A 283 -5.46 -18.10 -22.76
C GLU A 283 -5.48 -16.91 -23.74
N THR A 284 -6.49 -16.82 -24.63
CA THR A 284 -6.54 -15.84 -25.74
C THR A 284 -7.64 -14.81 -25.60
N GLY A 285 -8.73 -15.09 -24.86
CA GLY A 285 -9.83 -14.15 -24.69
C GLY A 285 -11.03 -14.71 -23.94
N THR A 286 -12.15 -14.00 -24.00
CA THR A 286 -13.44 -14.43 -23.43
C THR A 286 -14.49 -14.66 -24.52
N VAL A 287 -15.38 -15.62 -24.30
CA VAL A 287 -16.51 -15.89 -25.19
C VAL A 287 -17.77 -16.28 -24.41
N ASP A 288 -18.92 -15.78 -24.88
CA ASP A 288 -20.23 -16.19 -24.36
C ASP A 288 -20.62 -17.58 -24.88
N CYS A 289 -20.85 -18.50 -23.95
CA CYS A 289 -21.29 -19.86 -24.21
C CYS A 289 -22.74 -20.05 -23.72
N ALA A 290 -23.68 -20.24 -24.66
CA ALA A 290 -25.09 -20.37 -24.35
C ALA A 290 -25.52 -21.85 -24.24
N ALA A 291 -25.89 -22.27 -23.03
CA ALA A 291 -26.45 -23.59 -22.77
C ALA A 291 -27.98 -23.51 -22.60
N PHE A 292 -28.72 -24.34 -23.34
CA PHE A 292 -30.18 -24.39 -23.28
C PHE A 292 -30.70 -25.78 -22.90
N VAL A 293 -31.46 -25.87 -21.81
CA VAL A 293 -32.16 -27.09 -21.40
C VAL A 293 -33.67 -26.89 -21.54
N GLU A 294 -34.25 -25.99 -20.75
CA GLU A 294 -35.65 -25.55 -20.84
C GLU A 294 -35.75 -24.06 -20.48
N ALA A 295 -36.82 -23.40 -20.91
CA ALA A 295 -36.99 -21.96 -20.68
C ALA A 295 -37.05 -21.63 -19.18
N GLY A 296 -36.07 -20.86 -18.69
CA GLY A 296 -35.97 -20.43 -17.30
C GLY A 296 -35.37 -21.47 -16.35
N VAL A 297 -34.83 -22.58 -16.86
CA VAL A 297 -34.09 -23.57 -16.07
C VAL A 297 -32.60 -23.35 -16.26
N ARG A 298 -31.84 -23.32 -15.15
CA ARG A 298 -30.38 -23.20 -15.19
C ARG A 298 -29.78 -24.49 -15.75
N ALA A 299 -29.06 -24.39 -16.86
CA ALA A 299 -28.21 -25.46 -17.36
C ALA A 299 -26.97 -25.58 -16.45
N TYR A 300 -26.46 -26.80 -16.25
CA TYR A 300 -25.24 -27.08 -15.47
C TYR A 300 -25.20 -26.33 -14.11
N PRO A 301 -26.13 -26.62 -13.19
CA PRO A 301 -26.22 -25.89 -11.92
C PRO A 301 -25.01 -26.05 -11.01
N ASP A 302 -24.23 -27.12 -11.21
CA ASP A 302 -23.03 -27.43 -10.45
C ASP A 302 -21.80 -26.64 -10.94
N ILE A 303 -21.86 -26.02 -12.13
CA ILE A 303 -20.80 -25.16 -12.66
C ILE A 303 -20.99 -23.74 -12.13
N VAL A 304 -19.94 -23.20 -11.51
CA VAL A 304 -19.87 -21.86 -10.93
C VAL A 304 -18.71 -21.07 -11.53
N GLU A 305 -18.59 -19.79 -11.15
CA GLU A 305 -17.42 -18.98 -11.47
C GLU A 305 -16.15 -19.61 -10.87
N GLU A 306 -15.00 -19.38 -11.51
CA GLU A 306 -13.68 -19.95 -11.20
C GLU A 306 -13.53 -21.47 -11.51
N ASP A 307 -14.58 -22.16 -11.95
CA ASP A 307 -14.47 -23.53 -12.43
C ASP A 307 -13.68 -23.57 -13.74
N ILE A 308 -12.67 -24.44 -13.79
CA ILE A 308 -11.99 -24.79 -15.03
C ILE A 308 -12.76 -25.91 -15.70
N VAL A 309 -13.17 -25.68 -16.93
CA VAL A 309 -14.12 -26.52 -17.65
C VAL A 309 -13.60 -26.94 -19.01
N ARG A 310 -14.18 -28.03 -19.52
CA ARG A 310 -14.15 -28.41 -20.92
C ARG A 310 -15.56 -28.26 -21.49
N LEU A 311 -15.67 -27.51 -22.56
CA LEU A 311 -16.91 -27.19 -23.25
C LEU A 311 -16.86 -27.67 -24.69
N ASP A 312 -17.85 -28.46 -25.10
CA ASP A 312 -18.08 -28.82 -26.50
C ASP A 312 -19.33 -28.08 -27.00
N GLY A 313 -19.25 -27.44 -28.18
CA GLY A 313 -20.39 -26.69 -28.71
C GLY A 313 -20.21 -26.19 -30.15
N ASP A 314 -21.32 -25.73 -30.74
CA ASP A 314 -21.40 -25.17 -32.08
C ASP A 314 -21.04 -23.67 -32.08
N VAL A 315 -20.09 -23.25 -32.92
CA VAL A 315 -19.77 -21.81 -33.06
C VAL A 315 -20.82 -21.11 -33.93
N ARG A 316 -21.41 -20.03 -33.42
CA ARG A 316 -22.45 -19.24 -34.10
C ARG A 316 -22.14 -17.75 -34.01
N ARG A 317 -22.59 -17.00 -35.02
CA ARG A 317 -22.60 -15.54 -34.97
C ARG A 317 -23.99 -15.01 -34.65
N ARG A 318 -24.11 -14.24 -33.56
CA ARG A 318 -25.36 -13.64 -33.12
C ARG A 318 -25.18 -12.13 -32.92
N ARG A 319 -26.00 -11.34 -33.63
CA ARG A 319 -25.94 -9.85 -33.60
C ARG A 319 -24.58 -9.25 -33.99
N GLY A 320 -23.72 -10.02 -34.65
CA GLY A 320 -22.39 -9.59 -35.09
C GLY A 320 -21.25 -10.13 -34.21
N GLU A 321 -21.58 -10.71 -33.05
CA GLU A 321 -20.62 -11.27 -32.09
C GLU A 321 -20.61 -12.81 -32.18
N ILE A 322 -19.48 -13.42 -31.86
CA ILE A 322 -19.33 -14.88 -31.78
C ILE A 322 -19.88 -15.37 -30.45
N GLN A 323 -20.59 -16.49 -30.50
CA GLN A 323 -21.16 -17.19 -29.36
C GLN A 323 -21.07 -18.69 -29.63
N VAL A 324 -20.78 -19.49 -28.60
CA VAL A 324 -20.79 -20.95 -28.70
C VAL A 324 -22.10 -21.47 -28.13
N GLU A 325 -22.86 -22.25 -28.90
CA GLU A 325 -24.05 -22.97 -28.40
C GLU A 325 -23.56 -24.26 -27.73
N THR A 326 -23.67 -24.31 -26.41
CA THR A 326 -23.10 -25.39 -25.59
C THR A 326 -23.88 -26.69 -25.77
N GLU A 327 -23.21 -27.73 -26.25
CA GLU A 327 -23.71 -29.10 -26.26
C GLU A 327 -23.40 -29.80 -24.94
N THR A 328 -22.11 -29.77 -24.55
CA THR A 328 -21.60 -30.45 -23.34
C THR A 328 -20.70 -29.50 -22.55
N LEU A 329 -20.84 -29.50 -21.22
CA LEU A 329 -20.01 -28.73 -20.31
C LEU A 329 -19.65 -29.58 -19.10
N VAL A 330 -18.36 -29.72 -18.82
CA VAL A 330 -17.84 -30.55 -17.73
C VAL A 330 -16.76 -29.79 -16.97
N ALA A 331 -16.86 -29.74 -15.64
CA ALA A 331 -15.77 -29.27 -14.79
C ALA A 331 -14.60 -30.27 -14.86
N LEU A 332 -13.40 -29.76 -15.09
CA LEU A 332 -12.18 -30.54 -15.05
C LEU A 332 -11.68 -30.67 -13.62
N ASP A 333 -11.12 -31.82 -13.30
CA ASP A 333 -10.53 -32.14 -11.99
C ASP A 333 -9.11 -32.69 -12.16
N GLY A 334 -8.33 -32.70 -11.07
CA GLY A 334 -7.00 -33.33 -11.03
C GLY A 334 -6.03 -32.82 -12.09
N ASP A 335 -5.33 -33.75 -12.76
CA ASP A 335 -4.29 -33.43 -13.74
C ASP A 335 -4.81 -32.66 -14.97
N GLU A 336 -6.06 -32.92 -15.40
CA GLU A 336 -6.67 -32.20 -16.54
C GLU A 336 -6.94 -30.74 -16.19
N ARG A 337 -7.47 -30.48 -14.99
CA ARG A 337 -7.64 -29.12 -14.46
C ARG A 337 -6.31 -28.39 -14.40
N GLN A 338 -5.29 -29.03 -13.84
CA GLN A 338 -3.98 -28.42 -13.66
C GLN A 338 -3.33 -28.11 -15.03
N THR A 339 -3.46 -28.99 -16.01
CA THR A 339 -2.92 -28.76 -17.36
C THR A 339 -3.50 -27.50 -18.01
N VAL A 340 -4.80 -27.28 -17.87
CA VAL A 340 -5.46 -26.07 -18.42
C VAL A 340 -5.07 -24.83 -17.60
N ALA A 341 -5.03 -24.95 -16.28
CA ALA A 341 -4.60 -23.86 -15.40
C ALA A 341 -3.17 -23.40 -15.71
N ASP A 342 -2.24 -24.33 -15.85
CA ASP A 342 -0.84 -24.06 -16.20
C ASP A 342 -0.74 -23.40 -17.58
N ARG A 343 -1.47 -23.92 -18.58
CA ARG A 343 -1.50 -23.32 -19.92
C ARG A 343 -1.99 -21.87 -19.91
N MET A 344 -3.04 -21.58 -19.14
CA MET A 344 -3.57 -20.22 -18.98
C MET A 344 -2.58 -19.32 -18.22
N ALA A 345 -1.90 -19.86 -17.20
CA ALA A 345 -0.88 -19.13 -16.45
C ALA A 345 0.34 -18.80 -17.33
N ASP A 346 0.84 -19.76 -18.10
CA ASP A 346 1.96 -19.58 -19.03
C ASP A 346 1.65 -18.51 -20.07
N ALA A 347 0.45 -18.53 -20.65
CA ALA A 347 0.04 -17.52 -21.62
C ALA A 347 -0.10 -16.12 -21.01
N LEU A 348 -0.54 -16.05 -19.76
CA LEU A 348 -0.57 -14.80 -19.00
C LEU A 348 0.85 -14.28 -18.73
N ASP A 349 1.79 -15.16 -18.38
CA ASP A 349 3.20 -14.83 -18.18
C ASP A 349 3.84 -14.35 -19.47
N ASP A 350 3.60 -15.03 -20.59
CA ASP A 350 4.07 -14.61 -21.92
C ASP A 350 3.54 -13.22 -22.30
N ARG A 351 2.29 -12.91 -21.93
CA ARG A 351 1.68 -11.59 -22.16
C ARG A 351 2.25 -10.52 -21.22
N ALA A 352 2.52 -10.88 -19.97
CA ALA A 352 3.08 -9.98 -18.97
C ALA A 352 4.57 -9.69 -19.22
N ARG A 353 5.28 -10.64 -19.81
CA ARG A 353 6.73 -10.55 -20.05
C ARG A 353 7.06 -9.36 -20.94
N PRO A 354 7.87 -8.40 -20.44
CA PRO A 354 8.23 -7.23 -21.22
C PRO A 354 9.22 -7.56 -22.34
N ALA A 355 9.31 -6.67 -23.31
CA ALA A 355 10.43 -6.70 -24.26
C ALA A 355 11.75 -6.43 -23.52
N ALA A 356 12.84 -7.02 -24.01
CA ALA A 356 14.17 -6.68 -23.51
C ALA A 356 14.48 -5.21 -23.83
N VAL A 357 14.72 -4.42 -22.79
CA VAL A 357 15.14 -3.02 -22.84
C VAL A 357 16.65 -2.98 -22.54
N ASP A 358 17.36 -2.03 -23.14
CA ASP A 358 18.77 -1.80 -22.82
C ASP A 358 18.90 -1.27 -21.38
N ALA A 359 19.98 -1.65 -20.68
CA ALA A 359 20.27 -1.14 -19.35
C ALA A 359 20.37 0.40 -19.34
N LEU A 360 19.95 1.03 -18.23
CA LEU A 360 19.96 2.50 -18.09
C LEU A 360 21.37 3.10 -18.22
N ALA A 361 22.39 2.35 -17.82
CA ALA A 361 23.80 2.66 -18.04
C ALA A 361 24.62 1.35 -18.06
N GLU A 362 25.88 1.42 -18.48
CA GLU A 362 26.80 0.28 -18.42
C GLU A 362 27.06 -0.13 -16.96
N ASP A 363 26.57 -1.32 -16.57
CA ASP A 363 26.82 -1.94 -15.27
C ASP A 363 26.88 -3.50 -15.44
N PRO A 364 28.02 -4.14 -15.15
CA PRO A 364 28.17 -5.60 -15.31
C PRO A 364 27.27 -6.41 -14.37
N THR A 365 26.84 -5.85 -13.23
CA THR A 365 25.90 -6.50 -12.33
C THR A 365 24.49 -6.52 -12.93
N ILE A 366 24.07 -5.43 -13.59
CA ILE A 366 22.80 -5.38 -14.32
C ILE A 366 22.81 -6.36 -15.48
N GLU A 367 23.91 -6.45 -16.23
CA GLU A 367 24.07 -7.46 -17.29
C GLU A 367 24.00 -8.89 -16.75
N ALA A 368 24.58 -9.16 -15.58
CA ALA A 368 24.58 -10.47 -14.96
C ALA A 368 23.19 -10.90 -14.45
N LEU A 369 22.36 -9.94 -14.06
CA LEU A 369 21.01 -10.14 -13.51
C LEU A 369 19.89 -9.95 -14.54
N ALA A 370 20.20 -9.84 -15.84
CA ALA A 370 19.23 -9.45 -16.86
C ALA A 370 17.95 -10.31 -16.87
N ASP A 371 18.08 -11.63 -16.68
CA ASP A 371 16.92 -12.53 -16.61
C ASP A 371 16.09 -12.28 -15.33
N ASP A 372 16.73 -12.16 -14.17
CA ASP A 372 16.06 -11.92 -12.88
C ASP A 372 15.31 -10.57 -12.88
N LEU A 373 15.89 -9.54 -13.50
CA LEU A 373 15.27 -8.22 -13.65
C LEU A 373 14.00 -8.29 -14.53
N VAL A 374 14.03 -9.08 -15.61
CA VAL A 374 12.89 -9.32 -16.48
C VAL A 374 11.80 -10.13 -15.76
N ASP A 375 12.19 -11.11 -14.95
CA ASP A 375 11.25 -11.93 -14.18
C ASP A 375 10.53 -11.07 -13.12
N ALA A 376 11.26 -10.19 -12.41
CA ALA A 376 10.67 -9.24 -11.47
C ALA A 376 9.70 -8.26 -12.17
N ALA A 377 10.08 -7.73 -13.32
CA ALA A 377 9.21 -6.86 -14.12
C ALA A 377 7.96 -7.60 -14.64
N THR A 378 8.12 -8.88 -15.00
CA THR A 378 7.02 -9.75 -15.44
C THR A 378 6.02 -9.97 -14.31
N ALA A 379 6.49 -10.23 -13.08
CA ALA A 379 5.62 -10.36 -11.92
C ALA A 379 4.79 -9.09 -11.66
N ILE A 380 5.42 -7.91 -11.71
CA ILE A 380 4.74 -6.62 -11.54
C ILE A 380 3.69 -6.38 -12.64
N ARG A 381 4.07 -6.57 -13.92
CA ARG A 381 3.14 -6.40 -15.05
C ARG A 381 1.97 -7.38 -14.97
N ARG A 382 2.23 -8.64 -14.57
CA ARG A 382 1.20 -9.66 -14.36
C ARG A 382 0.21 -9.25 -13.27
N ALA A 383 0.69 -8.66 -12.17
CA ALA A 383 -0.19 -8.17 -11.11
C ALA A 383 -1.16 -7.10 -11.64
N VAL A 384 -0.65 -6.10 -12.37
CA VAL A 384 -1.48 -5.05 -12.99
C VAL A 384 -2.51 -5.64 -13.96
N ILE A 385 -2.07 -6.49 -14.90
CA ILE A 385 -2.93 -7.14 -15.91
C ILE A 385 -4.03 -8.01 -15.27
N THR A 386 -3.82 -8.50 -14.05
CA THR A 386 -4.77 -9.37 -13.35
C THR A 386 -5.59 -8.63 -12.29
N ASP A 387 -5.64 -7.30 -12.30
CA ASP A 387 -6.32 -6.49 -11.28
C ASP A 387 -5.86 -6.85 -9.85
N ARG A 388 -4.58 -7.18 -9.68
CA ARG A 388 -3.96 -7.46 -8.39
C ARG A 388 -3.19 -6.22 -7.91
N PRO A 389 -3.48 -5.69 -6.70
CA PRO A 389 -2.71 -4.57 -6.17
C PRO A 389 -1.22 -4.89 -6.03
N VAL A 390 -0.38 -3.90 -6.29
CA VAL A 390 1.08 -3.97 -6.09
C VAL A 390 1.43 -3.13 -4.88
N ILE A 391 1.96 -3.76 -3.83
CA ILE A 391 2.42 -3.08 -2.61
C ILE A 391 3.95 -3.10 -2.60
N VAL A 392 4.56 -1.94 -2.79
CA VAL A 392 6.01 -1.77 -2.71
C VAL A 392 6.41 -1.47 -1.28
N ARG A 393 7.04 -2.43 -0.60
CA ARG A 393 7.70 -2.24 0.69
C ARG A 393 9.16 -1.85 0.44
N HIS A 394 9.64 -0.76 1.03
CA HIS A 394 11.04 -0.36 0.84
C HIS A 394 11.69 0.16 2.11
N SER A 395 13.02 0.09 2.25
CA SER A 395 13.68 0.73 3.39
C SER A 395 13.44 2.25 3.41
N ALA A 396 13.28 2.82 4.60
CA ALA A 396 13.18 4.27 4.81
C ALA A 396 14.56 4.96 4.68
N THR A 397 15.26 4.74 3.57
CA THR A 397 16.56 5.31 3.22
C THR A 397 16.50 5.99 1.86
N ALA A 398 17.50 6.80 1.51
CA ALA A 398 17.57 7.39 0.17
C ALA A 398 17.47 6.32 -0.92
N ASP A 399 18.25 5.23 -0.79
CA ASP A 399 18.20 4.11 -1.74
C ASP A 399 16.81 3.47 -1.84
N GLY A 400 16.17 3.15 -0.71
CA GLY A 400 14.85 2.53 -0.72
C GLY A 400 13.75 3.45 -1.30
N TYR A 401 13.75 4.74 -0.96
CA TYR A 401 12.79 5.70 -1.49
C TYR A 401 12.97 5.90 -3.00
N VAL A 402 14.20 6.12 -3.48
CA VAL A 402 14.46 6.33 -4.91
C VAL A 402 14.11 5.07 -5.72
N ALA A 403 14.48 3.90 -5.21
CA ALA A 403 14.14 2.61 -5.82
C ALA A 403 12.61 2.37 -5.88
N GLY A 404 11.90 2.65 -4.79
CA GLY A 404 10.44 2.54 -4.74
C GLY A 404 9.73 3.51 -5.68
N VAL A 405 10.23 4.74 -5.81
CA VAL A 405 9.73 5.74 -6.74
C VAL A 405 9.96 5.35 -8.20
N ALA A 406 11.09 4.71 -8.52
CA ALA A 406 11.33 4.20 -9.86
C ALA A 406 10.25 3.19 -10.28
N LEU A 407 9.92 2.22 -9.41
CA LEU A 407 8.84 1.26 -9.65
C LEU A 407 7.46 1.93 -9.73
N GLU A 408 7.20 2.90 -8.86
CA GLU A 408 5.95 3.70 -8.87
C GLU A 408 5.78 4.43 -10.22
N ARG A 409 6.83 5.11 -10.68
CA ARG A 409 6.84 5.88 -11.94
C ARG A 409 6.53 4.99 -13.15
N ALA A 410 7.03 3.75 -13.15
CA ALA A 410 6.79 2.78 -14.22
C ALA A 410 5.42 2.09 -14.13
N THR A 411 4.95 1.77 -12.92
CA THR A 411 3.75 0.94 -12.70
C THR A 411 2.47 1.76 -12.80
N LEU A 412 2.44 2.99 -12.28
CA LEU A 412 1.22 3.82 -12.27
C LEU A 412 0.62 4.08 -13.67
N PRO A 413 1.41 4.38 -14.72
CA PRO A 413 0.86 4.51 -16.08
C PRO A 413 0.18 3.24 -16.57
N LEU A 414 0.73 2.05 -16.26
CA LEU A 414 0.11 0.77 -16.65
C LEU A 414 -1.21 0.55 -15.92
N VAL A 415 -1.26 0.86 -14.62
CA VAL A 415 -2.48 0.80 -13.82
C VAL A 415 -3.55 1.73 -14.40
N ALA A 416 -3.18 2.95 -14.82
CA ALA A 416 -4.09 3.91 -15.42
C ALA A 416 -4.61 3.46 -16.80
N ASP A 417 -3.76 2.83 -17.61
CA ASP A 417 -4.12 2.32 -18.93
C ASP A 417 -5.03 1.08 -18.84
N GLU A 418 -4.78 0.19 -17.88
CA GLU A 418 -5.55 -1.04 -17.68
C GLU A 418 -6.90 -0.76 -17.00
N HIS A 419 -6.92 0.08 -15.96
CA HIS A 419 -8.10 0.32 -15.15
C HIS A 419 -8.73 1.69 -15.44
N ARG A 420 -9.89 1.69 -16.09
CA ARG A 420 -10.64 2.90 -16.51
C ARG A 420 -11.19 3.78 -15.36
N ARG A 421 -10.99 3.41 -14.09
CA ARG A 421 -11.52 4.17 -12.94
C ARG A 421 -10.49 5.21 -12.48
N ALA A 422 -10.94 6.42 -12.21
CA ALA A 422 -10.05 7.54 -11.84
C ALA A 422 -9.34 7.35 -10.49
N ASP A 423 -9.85 6.47 -9.62
CA ASP A 423 -9.28 6.13 -8.32
C ASP A 423 -8.40 4.86 -8.36
N ALA A 424 -8.28 4.18 -9.50
CA ALA A 424 -7.54 2.91 -9.61
C ALA A 424 -6.10 3.00 -9.11
N GLN A 425 -5.43 4.13 -9.34
CA GLN A 425 -4.06 4.39 -8.87
C GLN A 425 -3.90 4.32 -7.34
N TYR A 426 -4.96 4.58 -6.56
CA TYR A 426 -4.93 4.52 -5.11
C TYR A 426 -5.24 3.12 -4.57
N HIS A 427 -5.87 2.26 -5.40
CA HIS A 427 -6.28 0.91 -5.01
C HIS A 427 -5.27 -0.16 -5.46
N TYR A 428 -4.63 0.04 -6.61
CA TYR A 428 -3.80 -0.98 -7.24
C TYR A 428 -2.30 -0.74 -7.11
N PHE A 429 -1.87 0.40 -6.58
CA PHE A 429 -0.46 0.64 -6.29
C PHE A 429 -0.29 1.43 -5.00
N ASP A 430 0.46 0.85 -4.07
CA ASP A 430 0.79 1.50 -2.81
C ASP A 430 2.27 1.34 -2.49
N ARG A 431 2.89 2.39 -1.98
CA ARG A 431 4.29 2.38 -1.57
C ARG A 431 4.33 2.62 -0.07
N ARG A 432 4.97 1.72 0.67
CA ARG A 432 4.98 1.74 2.13
C ARG A 432 6.41 1.54 2.65
N PRO A 433 7.02 2.55 3.27
CA PRO A 433 8.34 2.37 3.83
C PRO A 433 8.38 1.34 4.97
N LEU A 434 9.57 0.83 5.24
CA LEU A 434 9.95 -0.07 6.32
C LEU A 434 11.05 0.60 7.15
N GLU A 435 10.87 0.59 8.47
CA GLU A 435 11.92 1.02 9.39
C GLU A 435 13.01 -0.06 9.47
N GLY A 436 14.26 0.31 9.25
CA GLY A 436 15.42 -0.59 9.38
C GLY A 436 15.59 -1.67 8.31
N GLY A 437 14.78 -1.64 7.23
CA GLY A 437 14.94 -2.51 6.05
C GLY A 437 14.70 -4.00 6.29
N VAL A 438 14.13 -4.36 7.44
CA VAL A 438 13.70 -5.73 7.78
C VAL A 438 12.18 -5.79 7.73
N TYR A 439 11.63 -6.82 7.09
CA TYR A 439 10.18 -7.04 7.10
C TYR A 439 9.80 -7.93 8.29
N ASP A 440 9.51 -7.30 9.42
CA ASP A 440 9.25 -8.01 10.66
C ASP A 440 7.77 -8.45 10.82
N MET A 441 7.49 -9.10 11.94
CA MET A 441 6.13 -9.56 12.27
C MET A 441 5.12 -8.43 12.49
N GLN A 442 5.56 -7.24 12.91
CA GLN A 442 4.67 -6.10 13.09
C GLN A 442 4.22 -5.58 11.71
N ASP A 443 5.16 -5.43 10.78
CA ASP A 443 4.87 -5.06 9.40
C ASP A 443 4.01 -6.10 8.68
N ALA A 444 4.35 -7.38 8.82
CA ALA A 444 3.58 -8.47 8.21
C ALA A 444 2.15 -8.52 8.75
N THR A 445 1.97 -8.39 10.06
CA THR A 445 0.62 -8.37 10.67
C THR A 445 -0.21 -7.20 10.17
N LYS A 446 0.39 -6.01 10.04
CA LYS A 446 -0.28 -4.80 9.52
C LYS A 446 -0.72 -5.01 8.07
N ASP A 447 0.15 -5.51 7.21
CA ASP A 447 -0.18 -5.76 5.80
C ASP A 447 -1.24 -6.83 5.62
N VAL A 448 -1.14 -7.93 6.37
CA VAL A 448 -2.13 -9.01 6.34
C VAL A 448 -3.50 -8.49 6.76
N THR A 449 -3.55 -7.70 7.83
CA THR A 449 -4.80 -7.08 8.28
C THR A 449 -5.40 -6.21 7.18
N ASN A 450 -4.58 -5.32 6.59
CA ASN A 450 -5.04 -4.40 5.54
C ASN A 450 -5.49 -5.14 4.27
N MET A 451 -4.74 -6.14 3.80
CA MET A 451 -5.10 -6.86 2.57
C MET A 451 -6.38 -7.69 2.73
N LEU A 452 -6.61 -8.27 3.93
CA LEU A 452 -7.83 -9.02 4.21
C LEU A 452 -9.05 -8.09 4.35
N GLU A 453 -8.88 -6.93 4.99
CA GLU A 453 -9.93 -5.89 5.03
C GLU A 453 -10.27 -5.39 3.63
N ASN A 454 -9.27 -5.15 2.79
CA ASN A 454 -9.47 -4.73 1.40
C ASN A 454 -10.19 -5.80 0.58
N ARG A 455 -9.80 -7.06 0.72
CA ARG A 455 -10.50 -8.18 0.08
C ARG A 455 -11.97 -8.24 0.51
N GLU A 456 -12.27 -8.05 1.79
CA GLU A 456 -13.65 -8.09 2.28
C GLU A 456 -14.48 -6.87 1.85
N ARG A 457 -13.88 -5.66 1.88
CA ARG A 457 -14.60 -4.39 1.61
C ARG A 457 -14.68 -4.04 0.13
N HIS A 458 -13.66 -4.39 -0.65
CA HIS A 458 -13.46 -3.93 -2.02
C HIS A 458 -13.34 -5.08 -3.03
N ASP A 459 -13.44 -6.33 -2.58
CA ASP A 459 -13.28 -7.53 -3.42
C ASP A 459 -11.91 -7.55 -4.14
N GLU A 460 -10.90 -6.92 -3.52
CA GLU A 460 -9.54 -6.87 -4.04
C GLU A 460 -8.86 -8.25 -3.92
N LYS A 461 -8.09 -8.61 -4.95
CA LYS A 461 -7.21 -9.78 -4.89
C LYS A 461 -6.09 -9.53 -3.87
N LEU A 462 -5.56 -10.61 -3.29
CA LEU A 462 -4.39 -10.50 -2.42
C LEU A 462 -3.24 -9.84 -3.19
N PRO A 463 -2.57 -8.83 -2.63
CA PRO A 463 -1.58 -8.03 -3.35
C PRO A 463 -0.33 -8.83 -3.71
N LEU A 464 0.39 -8.36 -4.73
CA LEU A 464 1.80 -8.66 -4.92
C LEU A 464 2.61 -7.74 -4.00
N PHE A 465 3.40 -8.32 -3.11
CA PHE A 465 4.37 -7.56 -2.32
C PHE A 465 5.70 -7.49 -3.05
N VAL A 466 6.22 -6.27 -3.24
CA VAL A 466 7.54 -6.03 -3.83
C VAL A 466 8.41 -5.36 -2.78
N PHE A 467 9.40 -6.09 -2.27
CA PHE A 467 10.36 -5.61 -1.28
C PHE A 467 11.57 -5.04 -1.99
N VAL A 468 11.95 -3.80 -1.67
CA VAL A 468 13.03 -3.08 -2.34
C VAL A 468 13.98 -2.47 -1.30
N ALA A 469 15.28 -2.73 -1.44
CA ALA A 469 16.24 -2.39 -0.39
C ALA A 469 15.85 -2.98 0.99
N ALA A 470 15.12 -4.11 0.98
CA ALA A 470 14.59 -4.76 2.16
C ALA A 470 14.23 -6.22 1.84
N GLY A 471 14.14 -7.05 2.89
CA GLY A 471 13.62 -8.41 2.76
C GLY A 471 14.64 -9.47 2.34
N GLY A 472 15.83 -9.10 1.87
CA GLY A 472 16.87 -10.04 1.42
C GLY A 472 17.57 -10.82 2.53
N THR A 473 17.30 -10.54 3.80
CA THR A 473 17.99 -11.12 4.96
C THR A 473 17.06 -12.00 5.78
N ARG A 474 17.61 -13.02 6.44
CA ARG A 474 16.87 -14.04 7.22
C ARG A 474 15.99 -13.44 8.32
N GLU A 475 16.28 -12.23 8.78
CA GLU A 475 15.45 -11.49 9.73
C GLU A 475 14.01 -11.24 9.22
N SER A 476 13.78 -11.33 7.90
CA SER A 476 12.47 -11.14 7.27
C SER A 476 11.66 -12.43 7.07
N LEU A 477 12.24 -13.61 7.37
CA LEU A 477 11.61 -14.92 7.09
C LEU A 477 10.26 -15.09 7.81
N ASP A 478 10.17 -14.73 9.09
CA ASP A 478 8.92 -14.87 9.84
C ASP A 478 7.78 -14.03 9.21
N GLY A 479 8.11 -12.86 8.68
CA GLY A 479 7.16 -12.00 7.95
C GLY A 479 6.71 -12.62 6.62
N PHE A 480 7.65 -13.21 5.88
CA PHE A 480 7.34 -13.92 4.63
C PHE A 480 6.53 -15.20 4.84
N ASP A 481 6.80 -15.96 5.90
CA ASP A 481 6.02 -17.13 6.29
C ASP A 481 4.56 -16.75 6.54
N LEU A 482 4.33 -15.60 7.20
CA LEU A 482 2.96 -15.13 7.44
C LEU A 482 2.25 -14.76 6.13
N LEU A 483 2.92 -14.11 5.17
CA LEU A 483 2.37 -13.84 3.85
C LEU A 483 2.08 -15.13 3.06
N ASP A 484 2.96 -16.13 3.18
CA ASP A 484 2.84 -17.43 2.51
C ASP A 484 1.56 -18.17 2.93
N VAL A 485 1.22 -18.13 4.22
CA VAL A 485 0.02 -18.76 4.77
C VAL A 485 -1.25 -18.29 4.04
N TYR A 486 -1.27 -17.05 3.55
CA TYR A 486 -2.40 -16.49 2.79
C TYR A 486 -2.23 -16.62 1.27
N GLY A 487 -1.06 -17.06 0.78
CA GLY A 487 -0.75 -17.13 -0.65
C GLY A 487 -0.54 -15.76 -1.29
N ALA A 488 0.02 -14.80 -0.55
CA ALA A 488 0.39 -13.50 -1.10
C ALA A 488 1.76 -13.60 -1.79
N PRO A 489 1.85 -13.33 -3.11
CA PRO A 489 3.12 -13.43 -3.83
C PRO A 489 4.09 -12.32 -3.44
N ARG A 490 5.39 -12.62 -3.50
CA ARG A 490 6.49 -11.79 -3.02
C ARG A 490 7.61 -11.71 -4.07
N VAL A 491 8.03 -10.50 -4.36
CA VAL A 491 9.24 -10.19 -5.14
C VAL A 491 10.21 -9.45 -4.23
N VAL A 492 11.48 -9.81 -4.24
CA VAL A 492 12.54 -9.11 -3.48
C VAL A 492 13.59 -8.57 -4.46
N ILE A 493 13.90 -7.28 -4.33
CA ILE A 493 14.95 -6.58 -5.08
C ILE A 493 15.87 -5.93 -4.06
N ASP A 494 17.01 -6.57 -3.78
CA ASP A 494 17.81 -6.23 -2.60
C ASP A 494 19.32 -6.24 -2.92
N ASP A 495 20.01 -5.17 -2.52
CA ASP A 495 21.46 -4.97 -2.61
C ASP A 495 22.26 -5.63 -1.48
N ALA A 496 21.61 -5.96 -0.36
CA ALA A 496 22.24 -6.62 0.77
C ALA A 496 22.72 -8.03 0.41
N VAL A 497 23.66 -8.54 1.21
CA VAL A 497 24.09 -9.94 1.13
C VAL A 497 22.91 -10.82 1.54
N ALA A 498 22.29 -11.47 0.55
CA ALA A 498 21.07 -12.20 0.75
C ALA A 498 21.32 -13.60 1.27
N ASP A 499 20.46 -14.04 2.19
CA ASP A 499 20.49 -15.40 2.73
C ASP A 499 19.86 -16.39 1.74
N GLU A 500 20.47 -17.56 1.53
CA GLU A 500 19.93 -18.60 0.62
C GLU A 500 18.49 -19.01 0.99
N ALA A 501 18.15 -18.98 2.27
CA ALA A 501 16.80 -19.30 2.76
C ALA A 501 15.73 -18.34 2.20
N ILE A 502 16.10 -17.12 1.80
CA ILE A 502 15.16 -16.16 1.24
C ILE A 502 14.70 -16.61 -0.14
N ALA A 503 15.58 -17.22 -0.95
CA ALA A 503 15.23 -17.71 -2.29
C ALA A 503 14.14 -18.79 -2.27
N ASP A 504 14.04 -19.57 -1.18
CA ASP A 504 12.99 -20.57 -1.00
C ASP A 504 11.66 -19.98 -0.48
N SER A 505 11.69 -18.73 0.00
CA SER A 505 10.55 -18.07 0.68
C SER A 505 9.82 -17.02 -0.18
N VAL A 506 10.34 -16.71 -1.38
CA VAL A 506 9.79 -15.67 -2.26
C VAL A 506 9.64 -16.19 -3.68
N ASP A 507 8.76 -15.57 -4.47
CA ASP A 507 8.44 -16.01 -5.82
C ASP A 507 9.46 -15.51 -6.85
N THR A 508 10.12 -14.39 -6.58
CA THR A 508 11.18 -13.84 -7.42
C THR A 508 12.19 -13.07 -6.56
N LEU A 509 13.47 -13.26 -6.83
CA LEU A 509 14.56 -12.64 -6.08
C LEU A 509 15.61 -12.06 -7.04
N VAL A 510 15.84 -10.76 -6.94
CA VAL A 510 16.94 -10.06 -7.58
C VAL A 510 17.97 -9.72 -6.50
N SER A 511 19.08 -10.46 -6.46
CA SER A 511 20.17 -10.22 -5.53
C SER A 511 21.54 -10.39 -6.19
N PRO A 512 22.38 -9.34 -6.25
CA PRO A 512 23.74 -9.44 -6.76
C PRO A 512 24.58 -10.51 -6.02
N SER A 513 24.38 -10.61 -4.71
CA SER A 513 25.18 -11.50 -3.85
C SER A 513 24.99 -12.99 -4.19
N LEU A 514 23.74 -13.43 -4.39
CA LEU A 514 23.42 -14.82 -4.75
C LEU A 514 23.79 -15.15 -6.20
N ALA A 515 23.78 -14.14 -7.09
CA ALA A 515 24.28 -14.27 -8.45
C ALA A 515 25.83 -14.26 -8.53
N GLY A 516 26.54 -13.99 -7.43
CA GLY A 516 27.99 -13.82 -7.42
C GLY A 516 28.46 -12.60 -8.23
N ALA A 517 27.59 -11.61 -8.40
CA ALA A 517 27.85 -10.35 -9.08
C ALA A 517 28.49 -9.32 -8.13
N SER A 518 28.96 -8.21 -8.69
CA SER A 518 29.52 -7.12 -7.88
C SER A 518 28.39 -6.38 -7.15
N PRO A 519 28.62 -5.83 -5.95
CA PRO A 519 27.60 -5.06 -5.25
C PRO A 519 27.21 -3.81 -6.06
N THR A 520 25.94 -3.45 -5.99
CA THR A 520 25.34 -2.23 -6.56
C THR A 520 24.19 -1.79 -5.66
N THR A 521 23.53 -0.67 -5.93
CA THR A 521 22.42 -0.17 -5.08
C THR A 521 21.08 -0.81 -5.44
N ALA A 522 20.13 -0.83 -4.51
CA ALA A 522 18.78 -1.30 -4.81
C ALA A 522 18.09 -0.42 -5.84
N THR A 523 18.41 0.88 -5.88
CA THR A 523 17.95 1.80 -6.92
C THR A 523 18.45 1.41 -8.30
N ALA A 524 19.73 1.03 -8.45
CA ALA A 524 20.25 0.57 -9.74
C ALA A 524 19.47 -0.66 -10.25
N LEU A 525 19.17 -1.62 -9.36
CA LEU A 525 18.37 -2.79 -9.68
C LEU A 525 16.92 -2.41 -10.03
N ALA A 526 16.23 -1.71 -9.13
CA ALA A 526 14.82 -1.37 -9.24
C ALA A 526 14.53 -0.42 -10.42
N ALA A 527 15.44 0.50 -10.75
CA ALA A 527 15.29 1.38 -11.91
C ALA A 527 15.38 0.60 -13.23
N ASN A 528 16.24 -0.43 -13.31
CA ASN A 528 16.26 -1.32 -14.47
C ASN A 528 15.04 -2.25 -14.52
N VAL A 529 14.55 -2.75 -13.37
CA VAL A 529 13.23 -3.42 -13.30
C VAL A 529 12.13 -2.49 -13.79
N ALA A 530 12.09 -1.24 -13.34
CA ALA A 530 11.11 -0.23 -13.74
C ALA A 530 11.15 0.06 -15.25
N ALA A 531 12.34 0.14 -15.85
CA ALA A 531 12.50 0.29 -17.30
C ALA A 531 11.91 -0.90 -18.08
N HIS A 532 12.03 -2.12 -17.56
CA HIS A 532 11.35 -3.29 -18.13
C HIS A 532 9.85 -3.31 -17.84
N VAL A 533 9.41 -2.85 -16.66
CA VAL A 533 7.98 -2.72 -16.35
C VAL A 533 7.32 -1.80 -17.37
N ASN A 534 7.90 -0.64 -17.66
CA ASN A 534 7.38 0.27 -18.67
C ASN A 534 8.50 0.99 -19.44
N GLU A 535 8.74 0.57 -20.68
CA GLU A 535 9.79 1.14 -21.54
C GLU A 535 9.62 2.64 -21.81
N HIS A 536 8.40 3.19 -21.69
CA HIS A 536 8.12 4.60 -22.00
C HIS A 536 8.62 5.58 -20.94
N VAL A 537 9.02 5.10 -19.76
CA VAL A 537 9.56 5.95 -18.68
C VAL A 537 11.07 5.90 -18.58
N GLN A 538 11.77 5.20 -19.49
CA GLN A 538 13.21 4.98 -19.39
C GLN A 538 13.99 6.29 -19.25
N ASP A 539 13.67 7.30 -20.07
CA ASP A 539 14.29 8.62 -20.03
C ASP A 539 14.08 9.35 -18.69
N ASP A 540 12.99 9.07 -17.97
CA ASP A 540 12.70 9.66 -16.66
C ASP A 540 13.51 9.00 -15.52
N LEU A 541 14.10 7.82 -15.76
CA LEU A 541 14.73 7.00 -14.71
C LEU A 541 16.27 7.07 -14.70
N VAL A 542 16.89 7.56 -15.77
CA VAL A 542 18.35 7.43 -16.01
C VAL A 542 19.23 8.07 -14.94
N HIS A 543 18.78 9.13 -14.26
CA HIS A 543 19.55 9.79 -13.21
C HIS A 543 19.43 9.10 -11.84
N LEU A 544 18.35 8.35 -11.62
CA LEU A 544 18.03 7.78 -10.31
C LEU A 544 19.13 6.86 -9.75
N PRO A 545 19.74 5.93 -10.52
CA PRO A 545 20.81 5.08 -10.00
C PRO A 545 21.97 5.86 -9.39
N ALA A 546 22.32 7.03 -9.93
CA ALA A 546 23.43 7.84 -9.43
C ALA A 546 23.15 8.43 -8.03
N VAL A 547 21.87 8.66 -7.69
CA VAL A 547 21.43 9.30 -6.44
C VAL A 547 21.76 8.43 -5.21
N SER A 548 21.73 7.11 -5.34
CA SER A 548 21.76 6.22 -4.18
C SER A 548 23.16 5.79 -3.73
N PHE A 549 24.21 6.19 -4.45
CA PHE A 549 25.59 5.94 -4.04
C PHE A 549 26.08 7.03 -3.06
N TRP A 550 26.59 6.62 -1.91
CA TRP A 550 27.21 7.53 -0.93
C TRP A 550 28.65 7.88 -1.31
N ASP A 551 29.40 6.89 -1.80
CA ASP A 551 30.78 7.01 -2.27
C ASP A 551 30.97 6.28 -3.59
N GLU A 552 32.05 6.65 -4.30
CA GLU A 552 32.51 5.98 -5.52
C GLU A 552 31.42 5.74 -6.58
N THR A 553 30.49 6.70 -6.75
CA THR A 553 29.42 6.61 -7.75
C THR A 553 29.98 6.23 -9.12
N PRO A 554 29.51 5.14 -9.75
CA PRO A 554 30.00 4.71 -11.05
C PRO A 554 29.89 5.81 -12.11
N ALA A 555 30.97 6.01 -12.87
CA ALA A 555 31.03 7.05 -13.90
C ALA A 555 29.94 6.89 -14.96
N SER A 556 29.54 5.66 -15.28
CA SER A 556 28.46 5.37 -16.22
C SER A 556 27.11 5.97 -15.77
N TYR A 557 26.80 5.91 -14.46
CA TYR A 557 25.59 6.53 -13.91
C TYR A 557 25.68 8.05 -13.82
N LEU A 558 26.85 8.61 -13.47
CA LEU A 558 27.05 10.07 -13.48
C LEU A 558 26.95 10.65 -14.89
N ASP A 559 27.53 9.96 -15.88
CA ASP A 559 27.46 10.37 -17.29
C ASP A 559 25.99 10.32 -17.78
N ALA A 560 25.26 9.25 -17.46
CA ALA A 560 23.83 9.12 -17.81
C ALA A 560 22.96 10.22 -17.13
N ALA A 561 23.20 10.50 -15.85
CA ALA A 561 22.53 11.57 -15.12
C ALA A 561 22.82 12.95 -15.74
N ALA A 562 24.08 13.22 -16.09
CA ALA A 562 24.50 14.47 -16.70
C ALA A 562 23.89 14.67 -18.10
N GLU A 563 23.75 13.60 -18.88
CA GLU A 563 23.04 13.62 -20.17
C GLU A 563 21.56 13.94 -20.02
N ALA A 564 20.94 13.56 -18.90
CA ALA A 564 19.57 13.90 -18.53
C ALA A 564 19.41 15.28 -17.87
N GLY A 565 20.50 15.99 -17.63
CA GLY A 565 20.49 17.35 -17.05
C GLY A 565 20.81 17.43 -15.57
N TYR A 566 21.13 16.31 -14.91
CA TYR A 566 21.50 16.24 -13.50
C TYR A 566 23.02 16.15 -13.37
N ASP A 567 23.67 17.26 -13.04
CA ASP A 567 25.10 17.23 -12.75
C ASP A 567 25.40 16.54 -11.40
N GLU A 568 26.68 16.25 -11.14
CA GLU A 568 27.12 15.55 -9.92
C GLU A 568 26.69 16.28 -8.63
N ALA A 569 26.63 17.61 -8.65
CA ALA A 569 26.16 18.41 -7.53
C ALA A 569 24.66 18.20 -7.30
N SER A 570 23.87 18.22 -8.39
CA SER A 570 22.44 17.96 -8.37
C SER A 570 22.14 16.56 -7.84
N VAL A 571 22.83 15.52 -8.33
CA VAL A 571 22.68 14.14 -7.84
C VAL A 571 22.94 14.03 -6.34
N THR A 572 23.97 14.73 -5.85
CA THR A 572 24.28 14.78 -4.40
C THR A 572 23.18 15.50 -3.61
N GLU A 573 22.66 16.61 -4.13
CA GLU A 573 21.55 17.36 -3.51
C GLU A 573 20.27 16.52 -3.44
N LEU A 574 19.95 15.77 -4.50
CA LEU A 574 18.83 14.83 -4.50
C LEU A 574 18.98 13.78 -3.40
N ARG A 575 20.17 13.16 -3.28
CA ARG A 575 20.44 12.14 -2.27
C ARG A 575 20.27 12.69 -0.85
N ASP A 576 20.93 13.81 -0.57
CA ASP A 576 20.92 14.45 0.74
C ASP A 576 19.47 14.87 1.12
N ALA A 577 18.72 15.41 0.15
CA ALA A 577 17.34 15.81 0.37
C ALA A 577 16.43 14.62 0.66
N VAL A 578 16.50 13.56 -0.15
CA VAL A 578 15.70 12.35 0.09
C VAL A 578 16.10 11.67 1.40
N ALA A 579 17.39 11.63 1.75
CA ALA A 579 17.85 11.06 3.01
C ALA A 579 17.30 11.81 4.23
N LEU A 580 17.25 13.15 4.19
CA LEU A 580 16.64 13.97 5.24
C LEU A 580 15.14 13.73 5.34
N GLU A 581 14.44 13.76 4.21
CA GLU A 581 12.99 13.55 4.21
C GLU A 581 12.62 12.14 4.62
N ALA A 582 13.39 11.12 4.22
CA ALA A 582 13.18 9.73 4.61
C ALA A 582 13.19 9.55 6.14
N TYR A 583 14.01 10.33 6.85
CA TYR A 583 14.10 10.29 8.31
C TYR A 583 12.82 10.79 9.02
N TYR A 584 12.25 11.92 8.59
CA TYR A 584 11.09 12.50 9.26
C TYR A 584 9.79 11.82 8.82
N GLN A 585 8.99 11.27 9.73
CA GLN A 585 7.81 10.45 9.38
C GLN A 585 8.21 9.27 8.48
N SER A 586 9.16 8.46 8.95
CA SER A 586 9.67 7.25 8.30
C SER A 586 8.58 6.28 7.86
N TYR A 587 7.41 6.28 8.51
CA TYR A 587 6.27 5.42 8.20
C TYR A 587 5.37 5.95 7.06
N GLU A 588 5.60 7.16 6.55
CA GLU A 588 4.84 7.78 5.45
C GLU A 588 5.60 7.74 4.12
N ASP A 589 4.89 7.49 3.03
CA ASP A 589 5.47 7.40 1.69
C ASP A 589 5.87 8.76 1.11
N LYS A 590 5.21 9.85 1.53
CA LYS A 590 5.48 11.24 1.12
C LYS A 590 5.47 11.39 -0.41
N ARG A 591 4.55 10.69 -1.07
CA ARG A 591 4.51 10.54 -2.54
C ARG A 591 4.82 11.82 -3.32
N GLU A 592 4.03 12.88 -3.11
CA GLU A 592 4.19 14.13 -3.85
C GLU A 592 5.50 14.85 -3.52
N LEU A 593 5.91 14.87 -2.25
CA LEU A 593 7.15 15.53 -1.83
C LEU A 593 8.39 14.87 -2.43
N ILE A 594 8.48 13.54 -2.39
CA ILE A 594 9.63 12.82 -2.94
C ILE A 594 9.67 12.94 -4.47
N LYS A 595 8.50 12.94 -5.12
CA LYS A 595 8.39 13.20 -6.55
C LYS A 595 8.87 14.61 -6.92
N ASP A 596 8.48 15.62 -6.16
CA ASP A 596 8.92 17.00 -6.36
C ASP A 596 10.44 17.15 -6.16
N LEU A 597 11.02 16.42 -5.20
CA LEU A 597 12.47 16.39 -5.01
C LEU A 597 13.18 15.78 -6.22
N LEU A 598 12.74 14.61 -6.71
CA LEU A 598 13.46 13.83 -7.72
C LEU A 598 13.23 14.28 -9.17
N PHE A 599 12.11 14.97 -9.44
CA PHE A 599 11.68 15.32 -10.81
C PHE A 599 11.18 16.76 -10.96
N GLY A 600 11.37 17.63 -9.96
CA GLY A 600 10.76 18.96 -9.92
C GLY A 600 11.15 19.93 -11.05
N ASP A 601 12.10 19.59 -11.92
CA ASP A 601 12.74 20.50 -12.88
C ASP A 601 11.87 21.01 -14.04
N ASP A 602 10.58 20.64 -14.11
CA ASP A 602 9.68 21.03 -15.21
C ASP A 602 9.21 22.50 -15.18
N GLU A 603 9.44 23.27 -14.09
CA GLU A 603 9.06 24.69 -14.00
C GLU A 603 10.17 25.60 -13.46
N ASP A 604 11.11 26.04 -14.32
CA ASP A 604 12.03 27.20 -14.25
C ASP A 604 12.80 27.54 -12.92
N ASP A 605 12.60 26.89 -11.76
CA ASP A 605 13.29 27.18 -10.48
C ASP A 605 13.06 26.13 -9.34
N VAL A 606 13.11 24.81 -9.60
CA VAL A 606 12.82 23.76 -8.57
C VAL A 606 14.06 22.98 -8.08
N THR A 607 15.23 23.11 -8.70
CA THR A 607 16.51 22.79 -8.04
C THR A 607 16.66 23.53 -6.69
N GLY A 608 15.90 24.61 -6.50
CA GLY A 608 15.74 25.26 -5.21
C GLY A 608 15.25 24.33 -4.10
N LEU A 609 14.27 23.43 -4.31
CA LEU A 609 13.75 22.61 -3.22
C LEU A 609 14.78 21.57 -2.75
N ALA A 610 15.27 20.73 -3.66
CA ALA A 610 16.28 19.73 -3.33
C ALA A 610 17.55 20.37 -2.76
N GLY A 611 18.04 21.47 -3.36
CA GLY A 611 19.18 22.22 -2.83
C GLY A 611 18.95 22.77 -1.41
N ASN A 612 17.77 23.36 -1.13
CA ASN A 612 17.44 23.90 0.20
C ASN A 612 17.32 22.80 1.27
N VAL A 613 16.74 21.64 0.91
CA VAL A 613 16.61 20.50 1.83
C VAL A 613 17.98 19.85 2.04
N ALA A 614 18.80 19.73 0.99
CA ALA A 614 20.18 19.23 1.07
C ALA A 614 21.08 20.13 1.92
N GLU A 615 20.92 21.46 1.87
CA GLU A 615 21.64 22.37 2.77
C GLU A 615 21.32 22.07 4.24
N GLN A 616 20.03 21.88 4.57
CA GLN A 616 19.61 21.49 5.92
C GLN A 616 20.17 20.13 6.34
N PHE A 617 20.18 19.15 5.42
CA PHE A 617 20.78 17.84 5.67
C PHE A 617 22.24 18.01 6.11
N ARG A 618 23.03 18.75 5.34
CA ARG A 618 24.46 18.94 5.58
C ARG A 618 24.73 19.72 6.86
N GLU A 619 23.97 20.78 7.14
CA GLU A 619 24.12 21.56 8.38
C GLU A 619 23.84 20.71 9.63
N LYS A 620 22.77 19.91 9.60
CA LYS A 620 22.41 19.01 10.70
C LYS A 620 23.44 17.89 10.87
N LEU A 621 23.80 17.23 9.77
CA LEU A 621 24.83 16.17 9.79
C LEU A 621 26.15 16.69 10.33
N ALA A 622 26.64 17.84 9.85
CA ALA A 622 27.89 18.44 10.31
C ALA A 622 27.86 18.77 11.81
N THR A 623 26.74 19.28 12.31
CA THR A 623 26.58 19.60 13.74
C THR A 623 26.69 18.35 14.62
N GLU A 624 26.05 17.25 14.20
CA GLU A 624 26.09 15.99 14.94
C GLU A 624 27.44 15.28 14.79
N VAL A 625 28.06 15.32 13.61
CA VAL A 625 29.42 14.81 13.38
C VAL A 625 30.45 15.55 14.24
N ASP A 626 30.38 16.88 14.33
CA ASP A 626 31.26 17.68 15.20
C ASP A 626 31.11 17.27 16.67
N THR A 627 29.87 17.02 17.10
CA THR A 627 29.56 16.59 18.47
C THR A 627 30.07 15.18 18.74
N ALA A 628 29.79 14.23 17.85
CA ALA A 628 30.22 12.84 17.98
C ALA A 628 31.74 12.71 17.94
N THR A 629 32.40 13.36 16.97
CA THR A 629 33.87 13.35 16.81
C THR A 629 34.58 13.83 18.08
N ALA A 630 34.04 14.83 18.78
CA ALA A 630 34.62 15.34 20.02
C ALA A 630 34.54 14.35 21.20
N ASN A 631 33.69 13.31 21.11
CA ASN A 631 33.41 12.35 22.18
C ASN A 631 33.69 10.90 21.80
N ILE A 632 34.23 10.61 20.60
CA ILE A 632 34.72 9.28 20.23
C ILE A 632 35.91 8.91 21.13
N GLU A 633 35.84 7.71 21.69
CA GLU A 633 36.95 7.07 22.41
C GLU A 633 37.67 6.10 21.47
N HIS A 634 39.00 6.00 21.58
CA HIS A 634 39.79 5.07 20.78
C HIS A 634 40.45 4.04 21.69
N GLU A 635 40.23 2.76 21.39
CA GLU A 635 40.81 1.62 22.09
C GLU A 635 41.76 0.85 21.16
N GLU A 636 42.93 0.48 21.67
CA GLU A 636 43.92 -0.31 20.93
C GLU A 636 43.92 -1.76 21.47
N ILE A 637 43.46 -2.70 20.66
CA ILE A 637 43.27 -4.10 21.04
C ILE A 637 43.92 -4.98 20.00
N GLY A 638 44.88 -5.82 20.39
CA GLY A 638 45.51 -6.76 19.43
C GLY A 638 46.38 -6.11 18.35
N GLY A 639 46.52 -4.78 18.33
CA GLY A 639 47.14 -4.02 17.23
C GLY A 639 46.13 -3.31 16.33
N THR A 640 44.85 -3.43 16.66
CA THR A 640 43.68 -2.89 15.97
C THR A 640 43.16 -1.68 16.74
N THR A 641 42.93 -0.57 16.05
CA THR A 641 42.37 0.65 16.64
C THR A 641 40.87 0.66 16.40
N VAL A 642 40.11 0.57 17.49
CA VAL A 642 38.65 0.61 17.45
C VAL A 642 38.18 1.95 18.01
N ALA A 643 37.44 2.71 17.21
CA ALA A 643 36.71 3.88 17.66
C ALA A 643 35.40 3.44 18.31
N VAL A 644 35.03 4.02 19.45
CA VAL A 644 33.80 3.72 20.19
C VAL A 644 33.04 5.01 20.43
N LEU A 645 31.76 5.01 20.05
CA LEU A 645 30.85 6.12 20.27
C LEU A 645 29.61 5.63 21.02
N ASP A 646 29.33 6.24 22.17
CA ASP A 646 28.03 6.12 22.82
C ASP A 646 27.03 7.04 22.09
N THR A 647 26.22 6.44 21.20
CA THR A 647 25.29 7.22 20.36
C THR A 647 24.18 7.83 21.19
N ASP A 648 23.72 7.19 22.27
CA ASP A 648 22.65 7.73 23.10
C ASP A 648 23.14 8.87 24.02
N ALA A 649 24.42 8.84 24.43
CA ALA A 649 24.99 9.87 25.28
C ALA A 649 25.47 11.11 24.50
N PHE A 650 25.92 10.93 23.26
CA PHE A 650 26.61 11.97 22.49
C PHE A 650 25.92 12.37 21.17
N THR A 651 24.64 12.01 21.01
CA THR A 651 23.79 12.51 19.92
C THR A 651 22.46 12.99 20.45
N HIS A 652 21.77 13.83 19.69
CA HIS A 652 20.41 14.23 20.03
C HIS A 652 19.41 13.14 19.62
N ARG A 653 18.92 12.39 20.62
CA ARG A 653 17.89 11.36 20.41
C ARG A 653 16.67 11.96 19.72
N TYR A 654 16.19 11.27 18.69
CA TYR A 654 15.07 11.66 17.83
C TYR A 654 15.33 12.83 16.88
N ASP A 655 16.55 13.37 16.83
CA ASP A 655 16.96 14.31 15.82
C ASP A 655 17.76 13.62 14.69
N PHE A 656 17.76 14.28 13.54
CA PHE A 656 18.58 13.87 12.41
C PHE A 656 20.06 14.16 12.71
N PRO A 657 21.01 13.27 12.35
CA PRO A 657 20.83 12.05 11.55
C PRO A 657 20.51 10.79 12.40
N PRO A 658 19.92 9.75 11.78
CA PRO A 658 19.87 8.43 12.40
C PRO A 658 21.28 7.87 12.62
N SER A 659 21.43 6.98 13.60
CA SER A 659 22.73 6.41 13.98
C SER A 659 23.47 5.77 12.81
N THR A 660 22.76 5.15 11.86
CA THR A 660 23.37 4.55 10.66
C THR A 660 24.09 5.59 9.81
N ILE A 661 23.41 6.67 9.41
CA ILE A 661 24.00 7.77 8.63
C ILE A 661 25.15 8.44 9.40
N LEU A 662 24.99 8.66 10.70
CA LEU A 662 26.04 9.26 11.52
C LEU A 662 27.31 8.41 11.54
N LEU A 663 27.17 7.12 11.84
CA LEU A 663 28.30 6.20 11.94
C LEU A 663 28.96 5.97 10.59
N ASP A 664 28.19 5.92 9.51
CA ASP A 664 28.72 5.84 8.14
C ASP A 664 29.56 7.08 7.82
N GLU A 665 29.08 8.29 8.14
CA GLU A 665 29.83 9.54 7.92
C GLU A 665 31.08 9.61 8.81
N LEU A 666 30.98 9.25 10.08
CA LEU A 666 32.14 9.24 10.99
C LEU A 666 33.21 8.24 10.54
N PHE A 667 32.81 7.06 10.09
CA PHE A 667 33.75 6.06 9.58
C PHE A 667 34.41 6.53 8.28
N ARG A 668 33.66 7.16 7.36
CA ARG A 668 34.22 7.76 6.13
C ARG A 668 35.22 8.89 6.41
N GLN A 669 35.02 9.65 7.48
CA GLN A 669 35.95 10.71 7.91
C GLN A 669 37.09 10.21 8.81
N ALA A 670 37.05 8.95 9.25
CA ALA A 670 38.05 8.41 10.16
C ALA A 670 39.45 8.41 9.51
N ASP A 671 40.48 8.55 10.33
CA ASP A 671 41.86 8.40 9.83
C ASP A 671 42.10 6.94 9.45
N SER A 672 43.00 6.73 8.49
CA SER A 672 43.48 5.43 8.03
C SER A 672 44.10 4.53 9.12
N GLU A 673 44.24 5.04 10.34
CA GLU A 673 44.66 4.26 11.52
C GLU A 673 43.48 3.65 12.29
N THR A 674 42.21 3.99 11.98
CA THR A 674 41.01 3.42 12.61
C THR A 674 40.52 2.24 11.78
N ASP A 675 40.63 1.04 12.33
CA ASP A 675 40.28 -0.20 11.61
C ASP A 675 38.76 -0.50 11.71
N ALA A 676 38.12 -0.09 12.81
CA ALA A 676 36.69 -0.26 13.02
C ALA A 676 36.08 0.85 13.87
N LEU A 677 34.78 1.12 13.69
CA LEU A 677 33.96 2.00 14.51
C LEU A 677 32.79 1.23 15.10
N VAL A 678 32.61 1.35 16.42
CA VAL A 678 31.52 0.75 17.20
C VAL A 678 30.62 1.85 17.75
N GLY A 679 29.37 1.88 17.31
CA GLY A 679 28.34 2.76 17.86
C GLY A 679 27.44 2.01 18.84
N VAL A 680 27.21 2.55 20.03
CA VAL A 680 26.48 1.84 21.10
C VAL A 680 25.35 2.71 21.66
N ALA A 681 24.11 2.24 21.50
CA ALA A 681 22.91 2.80 22.11
C ALA A 681 22.55 2.04 23.41
N ASP A 682 21.35 2.23 23.96
CA ASP A 682 20.87 1.56 25.17
C ASP A 682 20.82 0.03 25.04
N ASP A 683 20.28 -0.47 23.92
CA ASP A 683 20.04 -1.90 23.66
C ASP A 683 20.50 -2.37 22.27
N THR A 684 21.13 -1.47 21.51
CA THR A 684 21.57 -1.70 20.12
C THR A 684 23.03 -1.35 19.97
N LEU A 685 23.77 -2.15 19.21
CA LEU A 685 25.16 -1.87 18.85
C LEU A 685 25.34 -2.01 17.34
N PHE A 686 26.12 -1.10 16.77
CA PHE A 686 26.47 -1.01 15.35
C PHE A 686 27.97 -1.20 15.19
N VAL A 687 28.38 -1.86 14.11
CA VAL A 687 29.80 -1.99 13.75
C VAL A 687 30.01 -1.52 12.31
N ARG A 688 31.10 -0.77 12.08
CA ARG A 688 31.63 -0.40 10.77
C ARG A 688 33.09 -0.82 10.69
N ALA A 689 33.49 -1.35 9.54
CA ALA A 689 34.85 -1.75 9.22
C ALA A 689 35.05 -1.68 7.69
N ASP A 690 36.30 -1.61 7.25
CA ASP A 690 36.63 -1.64 5.81
C ASP A 690 36.27 -2.98 5.16
N GLU A 691 36.43 -4.07 5.91
CA GLU A 691 36.02 -5.39 5.45
C GLU A 691 34.56 -5.67 5.81
N THR A 692 33.88 -6.45 4.96
CA THR A 692 32.48 -6.83 5.18
C THR A 692 32.32 -7.59 6.51
N VAL A 693 31.50 -7.05 7.39
CA VAL A 693 31.16 -7.66 8.68
C VAL A 693 30.00 -8.64 8.50
N ASP A 694 30.24 -9.92 8.76
CA ASP A 694 29.15 -10.88 8.99
C ASP A 694 28.59 -10.66 10.39
N VAL A 695 27.42 -10.04 10.45
CA VAL A 695 26.76 -9.60 11.69
C VAL A 695 26.19 -10.78 12.46
N HIS A 696 25.81 -11.87 11.79
CA HIS A 696 25.36 -13.10 12.45
C HIS A 696 26.50 -13.77 13.19
N ASP A 697 27.64 -13.95 12.51
CA ASP A 697 28.86 -14.49 13.14
C ASP A 697 29.34 -13.59 14.28
N LEU A 698 29.26 -12.27 14.11
CA LEU A 698 29.62 -11.30 15.13
C LEU A 698 28.70 -11.41 16.36
N ALA A 699 27.38 -11.47 16.15
CA ALA A 699 26.40 -11.61 17.22
C ALA A 699 26.61 -12.90 18.01
N ASP A 700 26.85 -14.02 17.33
CA ASP A 700 27.11 -15.32 17.96
C ASP A 700 28.40 -15.30 18.80
N ALA A 701 29.47 -14.69 18.29
CA ALA A 701 30.74 -14.55 19.02
C ALA A 701 30.60 -13.67 20.27
N ILE A 702 29.84 -12.58 20.17
CA ILE A 702 29.56 -11.70 21.32
C ILE A 702 28.65 -12.42 22.35
N ASP A 703 27.62 -13.16 21.91
CA ASP A 703 26.77 -13.95 22.81
C ASP A 703 27.56 -15.05 23.53
N GLU A 704 28.56 -15.66 22.87
CA GLU A 704 29.45 -16.64 23.51
C GLU A 704 30.36 -15.99 24.59
N ALA A 705 30.86 -14.78 24.32
CA ALA A 705 31.69 -14.02 25.25
C ALA A 705 30.89 -13.39 26.41
N ALA A 706 29.63 -13.02 26.16
CA ALA A 706 28.71 -12.40 27.12
C ALA A 706 27.36 -13.16 27.17
N PRO A 707 27.32 -14.38 27.72
CA PRO A 707 26.14 -15.27 27.65
C PRO A 707 24.91 -14.79 28.44
N GLU A 708 25.08 -13.80 29.31
CA GLU A 708 23.97 -13.18 30.05
C GLU A 708 23.31 -12.03 29.27
N ALA A 709 23.94 -11.54 28.19
CA ALA A 709 23.48 -10.39 27.41
C ALA A 709 22.40 -10.71 26.37
N ALA A 710 22.21 -12.00 26.04
CA ALA A 710 21.23 -12.49 25.07
C ALA A 710 21.34 -11.77 23.70
N VAL A 711 22.57 -11.73 23.17
CA VAL A 711 22.89 -10.99 21.94
C VAL A 711 22.27 -11.68 20.73
N ARG A 712 21.64 -10.90 19.87
CA ARG A 712 21.03 -11.37 18.61
C ARG A 712 21.27 -10.36 17.51
N THR A 713 21.37 -10.83 16.26
CA THR A 713 21.28 -9.94 15.10
C THR A 713 19.97 -9.17 15.14
N ARG A 714 20.06 -7.86 14.89
CA ARG A 714 18.90 -6.99 14.72
C ARG A 714 18.66 -6.74 13.23
N SER A 715 19.70 -6.32 12.50
CA SER A 715 19.64 -6.13 11.05
C SER A 715 21.03 -6.34 10.46
N ALA A 716 21.17 -7.31 9.56
CA ALA A 716 22.41 -7.51 8.81
C ALA A 716 22.69 -6.32 7.88
N ARG A 717 21.65 -5.71 7.30
CA ARG A 717 21.75 -4.51 6.45
C ARG A 717 22.31 -3.30 7.20
N GLU A 718 21.79 -3.01 8.39
CA GLU A 718 22.26 -1.88 9.19
C GLU A 718 23.56 -2.17 9.95
N GLN A 719 24.04 -3.42 9.85
CA GLN A 719 25.12 -3.99 10.65
C GLN A 719 24.92 -3.78 12.15
N SER A 720 23.73 -4.15 12.62
CA SER A 720 23.29 -3.93 13.99
C SER A 720 22.91 -5.21 14.71
N ILE A 721 23.25 -5.25 16.00
CA ILE A 721 22.85 -6.28 16.96
C ILE A 721 22.00 -5.67 18.06
N ARG A 722 21.20 -6.50 18.72
CA ARG A 722 20.43 -6.15 19.92
C ARG A 722 20.88 -6.98 21.12
N PHE A 723 20.78 -6.40 22.30
CA PHE A 723 21.16 -7.03 23.57
C PHE A 723 20.33 -6.49 24.72
N LEU A 724 20.45 -7.09 25.91
CA LEU A 724 19.80 -6.58 27.12
C LEU A 724 20.52 -5.33 27.64
N SER A 725 19.83 -4.20 27.77
CA SER A 725 20.45 -2.92 28.21
C SER A 725 21.15 -2.99 29.57
N GLY A 726 20.75 -3.92 30.45
CA GLY A 726 21.43 -4.18 31.73
C GLY A 726 22.84 -4.78 31.60
N GLU A 727 23.15 -5.39 30.44
CA GLU A 727 24.43 -6.03 30.13
C GLU A 727 25.28 -5.20 29.15
N ARG A 728 24.92 -3.93 28.94
CA ARG A 728 25.56 -3.02 27.98
C ARG A 728 27.08 -2.99 28.08
N ASP A 729 27.63 -2.78 29.29
CA ASP A 729 29.08 -2.71 29.49
C ASP A 729 29.77 -4.05 29.12
N ALA A 730 29.13 -5.18 29.45
CA ALA A 730 29.66 -6.51 29.11
C ALA A 730 29.65 -6.75 27.58
N VAL A 731 28.64 -6.25 26.88
CA VAL A 731 28.55 -6.32 25.41
C VAL A 731 29.60 -5.44 24.75
N ILE A 732 29.87 -4.24 25.26
CA ILE A 732 30.94 -3.38 24.76
C ILE A 732 32.30 -4.09 24.89
N ASP A 733 32.61 -4.59 26.09
CA ASP A 733 33.86 -5.31 26.36
C ASP A 733 34.01 -6.55 25.46
N ALA A 734 32.94 -7.31 25.29
CA ALA A 734 32.92 -8.49 24.42
C ALA A 734 33.10 -8.13 22.95
N THR A 735 32.41 -7.08 22.47
CA THR A 735 32.52 -6.59 21.09
C THR A 735 33.93 -6.15 20.79
N LEU A 736 34.53 -5.36 21.69
CA LEU A 736 35.91 -4.89 21.57
C LEU A 736 36.91 -6.05 21.48
N ALA A 737 36.71 -7.10 22.29
CA ALA A 737 37.54 -8.30 22.21
C ALA A 737 37.38 -9.05 20.88
N VAL A 738 36.14 -9.24 20.40
CA VAL A 738 35.86 -9.96 19.14
C VAL A 738 36.35 -9.18 17.92
N VAL A 739 36.08 -7.88 17.87
CA VAL A 739 36.51 -6.99 16.77
C VAL A 739 38.03 -6.92 16.72
N GLY A 740 38.72 -6.74 17.84
CA GLY A 740 40.19 -6.69 17.88
C GLY A 740 40.91 -8.04 17.66
N GLU A 741 40.18 -9.16 17.61
CA GLU A 741 40.73 -10.44 17.14
C GLU A 741 40.51 -10.67 15.63
N ARG A 742 39.51 -9.98 15.04
CA ARG A 742 39.04 -10.19 13.67
C ARG A 742 39.70 -9.25 12.67
N PHE A 743 39.80 -7.97 13.04
CA PHE A 743 40.52 -6.92 12.32
C PHE A 743 41.83 -6.67 13.04
#